data_AF-A0A8J6XHC7-F1
#
_entry.id   AF-A0A8J6XHC7-F1
#
_cell.length_a   1.000
_cell.length_b   1.000
_cell.length_c   1.000
_cell.angle_alpha   90.00
_cell.angle_beta   90.00
_cell.angle_gamma   90.00
#
_symmetry.space_group_name_H-M   'P 1'
#
loop_
_entity.id
_entity.type
_entity.pdbx_description
1 polymer ?
#
loop_
_entity_poly.entity_id
_entity_poly.type
_entity_poly.pdbx_seq_one_letter_code
_entity_poly.pdbx_strand_id
1 'polypeptide(L)'
;MSKKIYALLVGIDKYDPASIPAVPPLDGCVNDITAVETYLQERVAQNNSEWTLQPLVLKNEQATRAAIIKGFEQHLCNAGSDDVVLFYYAGHGAQENAPNEFWSIESDRLNETLVCYDSRTETSRDLADKELSYLISKIAQKNPHVLIILDCCHSGSGTRDVSPEIKVRRSPVDSRERPLSSFIFAQDRAALDEILNSTRSLEEKRTSIVLPKGRHVVFSACRDYELAKEYKGEDGQRRGVFSYFLLQTLQRTNGNITYQDLARNINALISGKVKEQSPQVGATDRTELEKAFLGGAIPERPQYFNLTYSTRDNSWVIDGGALTGMPKPANGSDILFAIFPIGSQAEQLRQLSHAIAEVKVTQVLPNKSKVEIISGSDKISQNSNYYAVVTSLPLSPLKVYFKGDAAGLELAQQALQTVTIGGKPSLYVRQVTEPKDADYHLLTENGQYWITQPEDNRPVVAPIPEDVHQASFSDDTATQAIFRLEHIARWHNILELSTPATSRIKADDLQIEIVPLSGRLESLSGSEMRVEYTYENGEWIPPNLQVKLTNHSNKTLFCNVLDLSESYAVAVPFFEEKSSVRLAPTGTVSSYDDLTFIIPDAYLEQGITEYKEVFKLIVSTTEFHADLLEQDGLNPPETRRDVGNYEGTLDQLMAGVNSREPVRARGSFDDWMTKEVTITIVRSPDAQPIQSDRSTILQTGVVEVQSHPELQAQVNLTTVPQASRDLGNLILPAILRQQPYVTESFQFTNSRGSDPGLSALELSNVHNYQVVTKESPLKLLVDKPLADNEHLLALAYDGEFFLPLGQGLRTENGKTEITIERLTEPMTLSPNSRSLQNSIKIFFEKVASETLGISTFSYPILAVANVEQDKVIYEKDKEKVKELVAKAEKIVLYIHGIIGDTESMIPSIENAIVEVNGQQRPLREMYDLVLAFDYENIKTTIQENAALLGQRLLEVGLGPNHGKQLHIIAHSMGGLVSRWFIEREGGNQVVQHLVMLGTPNAGSPWPKVQDWVFTLLCIGLNQLSAIVWPTKVVALLLQFLEANDYSLEQMKPGSDILKELAKNPDPGVPYTIVAGDRSIAKGALEIQPDKQQTSPLQRLLSKVYGKAVDKVVDLAFFAQPNDIAVSLDSIKNVSARRDPQPKILLPDTACDHLTYFTTKAGLEALVMALRLEA
;
A
#
# COMPACT_ATOMS: atom_id res chain seq x y z
N MET A 1 25.63 14.31 36.25
CA MET A 1 24.26 14.80 35.99
C MET A 1 23.42 13.60 35.61
N SER A 2 22.10 13.58 35.87
CA SER A 2 21.24 12.52 35.35
C SER A 2 21.24 12.56 33.82
N LYS A 3 21.26 11.39 33.18
CA LYS A 3 21.11 11.25 31.72
C LYS A 3 19.68 11.63 31.35
N LYS A 4 19.47 12.22 30.17
CA LYS A 4 18.15 12.69 29.74
C LYS A 4 17.66 11.94 28.52
N ILE A 5 16.34 11.78 28.45
CA ILE A 5 15.65 11.37 27.23
C ILE A 5 14.86 12.57 26.73
N TYR A 6 15.27 13.15 25.61
CA TYR A 6 14.52 14.18 24.90
C TYR A 6 13.62 13.49 23.88
N ALA A 7 12.30 13.53 24.10
CA ALA A 7 11.33 12.81 23.28
C ALA A 7 10.38 13.79 22.61
N LEU A 8 10.39 13.86 21.27
CA LEU A 8 9.40 14.55 20.46
C LEU A 8 8.40 13.53 19.94
N LEU A 9 7.17 13.56 20.47
CA LEU A 9 6.10 12.62 20.13
C LEU A 9 5.00 13.34 19.35
N VAL A 10 4.74 12.91 18.12
CA VAL A 10 3.86 13.61 17.16
C VAL A 10 2.77 12.66 16.67
N GLY A 11 1.50 13.00 16.91
CA GLY A 11 0.34 12.17 16.56
C GLY A 11 -0.75 12.99 15.86
N ILE A 12 -1.10 12.62 14.63
CA ILE A 12 -1.99 13.43 13.78
C ILE A 12 -3.13 12.56 13.21
N ASP A 13 -4.33 12.75 13.78
CA ASP A 13 -5.57 12.14 13.30
C ASP A 13 -6.38 13.12 12.43
N LYS A 14 -6.27 14.42 12.74
CA LYS A 14 -6.98 15.49 12.04
C LYS A 14 -5.98 16.39 11.33
N TYR A 15 -6.38 16.88 10.16
CA TYR A 15 -5.60 17.78 9.32
C TYR A 15 -6.39 19.06 9.06
N ASP A 16 -5.70 20.13 8.67
CA ASP A 16 -6.32 21.43 8.41
C ASP A 16 -7.36 21.33 7.27
N PRO A 17 -8.61 21.77 7.47
CA PRO A 17 -9.62 21.80 6.41
C PRO A 17 -9.22 22.64 5.18
N ALA A 18 -8.27 23.56 5.32
CA ALA A 18 -7.74 24.38 4.24
C ALA A 18 -6.62 23.68 3.42
N SER A 19 -6.26 22.44 3.73
CA SER A 19 -5.33 21.63 2.93
C SER A 19 -5.87 21.36 1.53
N ILE A 20 -5.06 21.63 0.50
CA ILE A 20 -5.41 21.40 -0.91
C ILE A 20 -4.26 20.61 -1.59
N PRO A 21 -4.50 19.35 -2.02
CA PRO A 21 -5.73 18.57 -1.86
C PRO A 21 -6.03 18.24 -0.39
N ALA A 22 -7.30 18.02 -0.07
CA ALA A 22 -7.75 17.68 1.27
C ALA A 22 -7.07 16.39 1.77
N VAL A 23 -6.62 16.40 3.02
CA VAL A 23 -5.99 15.24 3.66
C VAL A 23 -7.06 14.47 4.44
N PRO A 24 -7.25 13.16 4.18
CA PRO A 24 -8.27 12.39 4.89
C PRO A 24 -7.92 12.23 6.39
N PRO A 25 -8.92 12.11 7.28
CA PRO A 25 -8.67 11.92 8.71
C PRO A 25 -8.35 10.45 9.08
N LEU A 26 -7.46 10.28 10.05
CA LEU A 26 -7.12 9.02 10.73
C LEU A 26 -7.80 8.94 12.11
N ASP A 27 -7.70 7.80 12.79
CA ASP A 27 -8.36 7.59 14.09
C ASP A 27 -7.44 7.04 15.19
N GLY A 28 -6.23 6.58 14.85
CA GLY A 28 -5.35 5.85 15.75
C GLY A 28 -4.04 6.55 16.13
N CYS A 29 -3.64 7.60 15.44
CA CYS A 29 -2.32 8.23 15.61
C CYS A 29 -2.19 8.95 16.95
N VAL A 30 -3.23 9.65 17.42
CA VAL A 30 -3.22 10.28 18.75
C VAL A 30 -3.24 9.22 19.86
N ASN A 31 -3.94 8.10 19.63
CA ASN A 31 -3.99 6.99 20.58
C ASN A 31 -2.62 6.30 20.73
N ASP A 32 -1.86 6.18 19.64
CA ASP A 32 -0.49 5.65 19.66
C ASP A 32 0.41 6.51 20.52
N ILE A 33 0.47 7.82 20.22
CA ILE A 33 1.33 8.75 20.94
C ILE A 33 0.95 8.86 22.41
N THR A 34 -0.33 8.83 22.73
CA THR A 34 -0.80 8.83 24.12
C THR A 34 -0.36 7.57 24.86
N ALA A 35 -0.41 6.40 24.21
CA ALA A 35 0.03 5.14 24.80
C ALA A 35 1.56 5.09 24.98
N VAL A 36 2.33 5.60 24.01
CA VAL A 36 3.80 5.73 24.10
C VAL A 36 4.21 6.71 25.19
N GLU A 37 3.57 7.89 25.26
CA GLU A 37 3.80 8.88 26.30
C GLU A 37 3.59 8.28 27.70
N THR A 38 2.46 7.58 27.89
CA THR A 38 2.13 6.90 29.15
C THR A 38 3.18 5.86 29.50
N TYR A 39 3.56 5.00 28.55
CA TYR A 39 4.58 3.98 28.75
C TYR A 39 5.93 4.59 29.18
N LEU A 40 6.39 5.65 28.52
CA LEU A 40 7.66 6.32 28.85
C LEU A 40 7.61 6.97 30.23
N GLN A 41 6.52 7.66 30.58
CA GLN A 41 6.36 8.30 31.89
C GLN A 41 6.40 7.26 33.03
N GLU A 42 5.68 6.16 32.88
CA GLU A 42 5.63 5.11 33.89
C GLU A 42 6.97 4.36 34.02
N ARG A 43 7.60 4.02 32.89
CA ARG A 43 8.80 3.18 32.90
C ARG A 43 10.08 3.95 33.21
N VAL A 44 10.20 5.18 32.74
CA VAL A 44 11.42 6.00 32.92
C VAL A 44 11.31 6.89 34.14
N ALA A 45 10.21 7.64 34.31
CA ALA A 45 10.16 8.73 35.29
C ALA A 45 9.87 8.28 36.73
N GLN A 46 9.22 7.13 36.94
CA GLN A 46 8.83 6.67 38.28
C GLN A 46 9.87 5.75 38.95
N ASN A 47 10.74 5.10 38.18
CA ASN A 47 11.55 3.96 38.66
C ASN A 47 13.07 4.22 38.74
N ASN A 48 13.59 5.36 38.26
CA ASN A 48 15.04 5.53 38.18
C ASN A 48 15.51 6.98 38.46
N SER A 49 16.41 7.15 39.44
CA SER A 49 17.08 8.43 39.72
C SER A 49 18.18 8.80 38.71
N GLU A 50 18.61 7.87 37.86
CA GLU A 50 19.69 8.06 36.87
C GLU A 50 19.21 8.74 35.57
N TRP A 51 17.95 8.52 35.18
CA TRP A 51 17.37 9.03 33.93
C TRP A 51 16.27 10.05 34.19
N THR A 52 16.12 11.03 33.29
CA THR A 52 15.02 12.00 33.34
C THR A 52 14.39 12.13 31.96
N LEU A 53 13.08 11.88 31.89
CA LEU A 53 12.29 12.06 30.66
C LEU A 53 11.97 13.55 30.46
N GLN A 54 12.13 14.04 29.24
CA GLN A 54 11.74 15.37 28.78
C GLN A 54 10.85 15.21 27.53
N PRO A 55 9.54 14.99 27.69
CA PRO A 55 8.65 14.79 26.56
C PRO A 55 8.12 16.13 26.02
N LEU A 56 8.13 16.30 24.70
CA LEU A 56 7.41 17.31 23.95
C LEU A 56 6.38 16.59 23.07
N VAL A 57 5.10 16.77 23.37
CA VAL A 57 4.01 16.03 22.71
C VAL A 57 3.20 17.00 21.86
N LEU A 58 3.05 16.70 20.58
CA LEU A 58 2.28 17.49 19.61
C LEU A 58 1.17 16.60 19.04
N LYS A 59 -0.09 16.98 19.28
CA LYS A 59 -1.27 16.26 18.80
C LYS A 59 -2.11 17.16 17.87
N ASN A 60 -2.56 16.62 16.73
CA ASN A 60 -3.44 17.30 15.77
C ASN A 60 -3.01 18.75 15.48
N GLU A 61 -3.83 19.75 15.82
CA GLU A 61 -3.61 21.18 15.55
C GLU A 61 -2.28 21.72 16.10
N GLN A 62 -1.70 21.05 17.09
CA GLN A 62 -0.40 21.40 17.66
C GLN A 62 0.78 20.93 16.80
N ALA A 63 0.58 19.86 16.04
CA ALA A 63 1.59 19.21 15.19
C ALA A 63 1.73 19.91 13.83
N THR A 64 1.87 21.22 13.86
CA THR A 64 2.20 21.99 12.65
C THR A 64 3.63 21.72 12.22
N ARG A 65 3.92 21.88 10.92
CA ARG A 65 5.28 21.73 10.37
C ARG A 65 6.28 22.62 11.11
N ALA A 66 5.90 23.86 11.40
CA ALA A 66 6.72 24.79 12.17
C ALA A 66 6.96 24.33 13.62
N ALA A 67 5.95 23.75 14.29
CA ALA A 67 6.10 23.23 15.65
C ALA A 67 7.02 22.01 15.70
N ILE A 68 6.93 21.10 14.73
CA ILE A 68 7.80 19.94 14.62
C ILE A 68 9.25 20.39 14.39
N ILE A 69 9.50 21.28 13.42
CA ILE A 69 10.84 21.86 13.17
C ILE A 69 11.41 22.50 14.45
N LYS A 70 10.62 23.32 15.15
CA LYS A 70 11.04 23.90 16.44
C LYS A 70 11.32 22.84 17.50
N GLY A 71 10.56 21.74 17.52
CA GLY A 71 10.83 20.60 18.40
C GLY A 71 12.20 19.98 18.16
N PHE A 72 12.62 19.84 16.90
CA PHE A 72 13.99 19.43 16.60
C PHE A 72 15.01 20.45 17.09
N GLU A 73 14.87 21.70 16.67
CA GLU A 73 15.90 22.74 16.89
C GLU A 73 16.02 23.20 18.34
N GLN A 74 14.92 23.32 19.07
CA GLN A 74 14.87 23.91 20.40
C GLN A 74 14.73 22.88 21.52
N HIS A 75 14.35 21.64 21.20
CA HIS A 75 14.18 20.58 22.19
C HIS A 75 15.16 19.43 21.96
N LEU A 76 15.13 18.74 20.81
CA LEU A 76 16.00 17.56 20.58
C LEU A 76 17.49 17.91 20.49
N CYS A 77 17.84 19.04 19.85
CA CYS A 77 19.23 19.52 19.76
C CYS A 77 19.87 19.88 21.12
N ASN A 78 19.12 19.86 22.24
CA ASN A 78 19.69 20.05 23.57
C ASN A 78 20.37 18.80 24.13
N ALA A 79 20.17 17.63 23.52
CA ALA A 79 20.80 16.38 23.94
C ALA A 79 22.33 16.43 23.81
N GLY A 80 23.03 15.98 24.85
CA GLY A 80 24.47 15.72 24.82
C GLY A 80 24.80 14.27 24.45
N SER A 81 26.09 13.91 24.45
CA SER A 81 26.57 12.58 24.04
C SER A 81 26.09 11.41 24.92
N ASP A 82 25.74 11.70 26.17
CA ASP A 82 25.23 10.70 27.13
C ASP A 82 23.69 10.62 27.16
N ASP A 83 23.02 11.46 26.38
CA ASP A 83 21.56 11.57 26.32
C ASP A 83 20.98 10.72 25.18
N VAL A 84 19.68 10.46 25.28
CA VAL A 84 18.89 9.77 24.28
C VAL A 84 17.93 10.75 23.62
N VAL A 85 17.85 10.69 22.29
CA VAL A 85 16.85 11.41 21.49
C VAL A 85 15.86 10.41 20.94
N LEU A 86 14.57 10.68 21.14
CA LEU A 86 13.47 9.95 20.52
C LEU A 86 12.64 10.91 19.66
N PHE A 87 12.55 10.64 18.37
CA PHE A 87 11.52 11.22 17.51
C PHE A 87 10.51 10.14 17.12
N TYR A 88 9.26 10.29 17.55
CA TYR A 88 8.18 9.37 17.22
C TYR A 88 7.10 10.12 16.45
N TYR A 89 6.86 9.69 15.21
CA TYR A 89 5.78 10.23 14.37
C TYR A 89 4.75 9.15 14.05
N ALA A 90 3.48 9.45 14.29
CA ALA A 90 2.32 8.67 13.84
C ALA A 90 1.36 9.61 13.09
N GLY A 91 1.10 9.31 11.83
CA GLY A 91 0.29 10.17 10.95
C GLY A 91 0.34 9.69 9.51
N HIS A 92 -0.09 10.53 8.56
CA HIS A 92 0.08 10.24 7.14
C HIS A 92 1.55 10.43 6.72
N GLY A 93 2.06 9.47 5.97
CA GLY A 93 3.16 9.71 5.04
C GLY A 93 2.60 9.94 3.63
N ALA A 94 3.37 10.60 2.79
CA ALA A 94 2.99 10.88 1.40
C ALA A 94 4.22 11.13 0.53
N GLN A 95 3.98 11.30 -0.77
CA GLN A 95 4.97 11.79 -1.72
C GLN A 95 4.61 13.21 -2.18
N GLU A 96 5.59 13.98 -2.63
CA GLU A 96 5.40 15.28 -3.28
C GLU A 96 6.36 15.43 -4.47
N ASN A 97 6.09 16.37 -5.37
CA ASN A 97 7.00 16.68 -6.47
C ASN A 97 8.38 17.17 -5.98
N ALA A 98 9.44 16.51 -6.44
CA ALA A 98 10.81 16.94 -6.16
C ALA A 98 11.25 18.07 -7.10
N PRO A 99 11.98 19.09 -6.60
CA PRO A 99 12.58 20.11 -7.45
C PRO A 99 13.61 19.49 -8.41
N ASN A 100 13.83 20.14 -9.56
CA ASN A 100 14.69 19.62 -10.64
C ASN A 100 16.11 19.26 -10.16
N GLU A 101 16.62 20.01 -9.20
CA GLU A 101 17.93 19.79 -8.58
C GLU A 101 18.06 18.42 -7.91
N PHE A 102 16.94 17.85 -7.44
CA PHE A 102 16.92 16.54 -6.81
C PHE A 102 16.68 15.40 -7.79
N TRP A 103 16.44 15.61 -9.08
CA TRP A 103 16.09 14.50 -9.99
C TRP A 103 17.22 13.48 -10.20
N SER A 104 18.49 13.89 -10.13
CA SER A 104 19.63 12.95 -10.15
C SER A 104 19.61 12.02 -8.95
N ILE A 105 19.12 12.56 -7.84
CA ILE A 105 18.85 11.86 -6.61
C ILE A 105 17.35 11.68 -6.38
N GLU A 106 16.49 11.51 -7.39
CA GLU A 106 15.13 11.00 -7.22
C GLU A 106 14.65 10.44 -8.56
N SER A 107 14.79 9.12 -8.71
CA SER A 107 14.55 8.44 -9.99
C SER A 107 13.10 8.54 -10.44
N ASP A 108 12.16 8.67 -9.50
CA ASP A 108 10.74 8.89 -9.78
C ASP A 108 10.31 10.36 -9.66
N ARG A 109 11.27 11.26 -9.38
CA ARG A 109 11.10 12.71 -9.21
C ARG A 109 10.15 13.09 -8.08
N LEU A 110 9.99 12.24 -7.08
CA LEU A 110 9.17 12.51 -5.90
C LEU A 110 10.03 12.52 -4.63
N ASN A 111 9.71 13.40 -3.68
CA ASN A 111 10.23 13.30 -2.31
C ASN A 111 9.26 12.50 -1.45
N GLU A 112 9.80 11.75 -0.49
CA GLU A 112 9.01 11.19 0.61
C GLU A 112 8.79 12.24 1.70
N THR A 113 7.59 12.25 2.30
CA THR A 113 7.17 13.30 3.22
C THR A 113 6.37 12.78 4.42
N LEU A 114 6.44 13.54 5.52
CA LEU A 114 5.54 13.45 6.67
C LEU A 114 4.51 14.58 6.56
N VAL A 115 3.22 14.23 6.56
CA VAL A 115 2.13 15.20 6.46
C VAL A 115 1.84 15.81 7.83
N CYS A 116 2.18 17.08 8.03
CA CYS A 116 1.90 17.80 9.28
C CYS A 116 0.45 18.28 9.30
N TYR A 117 -0.03 18.79 10.44
CA TYR A 117 -1.42 19.28 10.55
C TYR A 117 -1.77 20.36 9.51
N ASP A 118 -0.92 21.38 9.39
CA ASP A 118 -1.09 22.54 8.52
C ASP A 118 -0.56 22.31 7.10
N SER A 119 -0.08 21.09 6.81
CA SER A 119 0.46 20.75 5.50
C SER A 119 -0.59 20.94 4.40
N ARG A 120 -0.12 21.30 3.21
CA ARG A 120 -0.97 21.52 2.03
C ARG A 120 -1.88 22.73 2.05
N THR A 121 -1.79 23.58 3.06
CA THR A 121 -2.37 24.92 3.04
C THR A 121 -1.60 25.83 2.07
N GLU A 122 -2.14 27.01 1.77
CA GLU A 122 -1.49 28.02 0.92
C GLU A 122 -0.06 28.37 1.38
N THR A 123 0.17 28.37 2.69
CA THR A 123 1.43 28.82 3.30
C THR A 123 2.35 27.71 3.80
N SER A 124 1.95 26.43 3.69
CA SER A 124 2.70 25.31 4.29
C SER A 124 2.79 24.09 3.37
N ARG A 125 3.85 23.31 3.61
CA ARG A 125 4.23 22.12 2.83
C ARG A 125 4.28 20.89 3.73
N ASP A 126 4.37 19.72 3.13
CA ASP A 126 4.68 18.49 3.86
C ASP A 126 6.16 18.58 4.35
N LEU A 127 6.51 17.89 5.43
CA LEU A 127 7.90 17.84 5.91
C LEU A 127 8.65 16.76 5.11
N ALA A 128 9.52 17.17 4.18
CA ALA A 128 10.21 16.24 3.30
C ALA A 128 11.33 15.49 4.03
N ASP A 129 11.63 14.28 3.57
CA ASP A 129 12.74 13.43 4.00
C ASP A 129 14.10 14.13 3.99
N LYS A 130 14.37 15.02 3.01
CA LYS A 130 15.60 15.84 2.97
C LYS A 130 15.63 16.84 4.13
N GLU A 131 14.48 17.38 4.51
CA GLU A 131 14.37 18.30 5.66
C GLU A 131 14.51 17.55 6.97
N LEU A 132 13.87 16.40 7.09
CA LEU A 132 14.04 15.51 8.23
C LEU A 132 15.50 15.10 8.38
N SER A 133 16.17 14.78 7.27
CA SER A 133 17.59 14.49 7.24
C SER A 133 18.43 15.67 7.73
N TYR A 134 18.15 16.87 7.24
CA TYR A 134 18.84 18.06 7.74
C TYR A 134 18.64 18.30 9.25
N LEU A 135 17.43 18.04 9.78
CA LEU A 135 17.16 18.21 11.20
C LEU A 135 17.87 17.15 12.05
N ILE A 136 17.95 15.91 11.60
CA ILE A 136 18.67 14.83 12.28
C ILE A 136 20.18 15.08 12.29
N SER A 137 20.73 15.60 11.19
CA SER A 137 22.17 15.89 11.13
C SER A 137 22.57 16.95 12.16
N LYS A 138 21.70 17.94 12.45
CA LYS A 138 21.91 18.91 13.54
C LYS A 138 21.99 18.24 14.91
N ILE A 139 21.11 17.27 15.19
CA ILE A 139 21.13 16.52 16.45
C ILE A 139 22.43 15.71 16.57
N ALA A 140 22.81 15.04 15.47
CA ALA A 140 23.98 14.16 15.42
C ALA A 140 25.31 14.87 15.70
N GLN A 141 25.39 16.20 15.53
CA GLN A 141 26.60 16.99 15.85
C GLN A 141 27.08 16.81 17.30
N LYS A 142 26.17 16.53 18.24
CA LYS A 142 26.50 16.29 19.65
C LYS A 142 26.67 14.80 20.01
N ASN A 143 26.52 13.92 19.01
CA ASN A 143 26.64 12.48 19.13
C ASN A 143 25.76 11.83 20.23
N PRO A 144 24.48 12.23 20.44
CA PRO A 144 23.57 11.49 21.32
C PRO A 144 23.19 10.14 20.71
N HIS A 145 22.55 9.26 21.49
CA HIS A 145 21.87 8.07 20.95
C HIS A 145 20.53 8.48 20.33
N VAL A 146 20.40 8.42 19.00
CA VAL A 146 19.19 8.86 18.29
C VAL A 146 18.33 7.68 17.86
N LEU A 147 17.05 7.70 18.26
CA LEU A 147 16.02 6.76 17.83
C LEU A 147 14.91 7.51 17.09
N ILE A 148 14.60 7.05 15.89
CA ILE A 148 13.53 7.57 15.04
C ILE A 148 12.51 6.45 14.82
N ILE A 149 11.23 6.75 15.02
CA ILE A 149 10.14 5.81 14.83
C ILE A 149 9.08 6.48 13.95
N LEU A 150 8.80 5.88 12.80
CA LEU A 150 7.89 6.41 11.78
C LEU A 150 6.74 5.40 11.57
N ASP A 151 5.58 5.71 12.16
CA ASP A 151 4.34 4.96 11.98
C ASP A 151 3.47 5.58 10.88
N CYS A 152 3.92 5.42 9.63
CA CYS A 152 3.33 6.00 8.43
C CYS A 152 3.76 5.26 7.16
N CYS A 153 3.05 5.49 6.04
CA CYS A 153 3.41 4.94 4.72
C CYS A 153 4.11 6.00 3.87
N HIS A 154 5.32 5.70 3.37
CA HIS A 154 6.05 6.51 2.38
C HIS A 154 6.11 5.81 1.02
N SER A 155 5.16 4.93 0.75
CA SER A 155 5.17 4.11 -0.46
C SER A 155 4.23 4.71 -1.49
N GLY A 156 4.75 5.00 -2.69
CA GLY A 156 3.92 5.25 -3.86
C GLY A 156 3.16 3.99 -4.31
N SER A 157 3.64 2.80 -3.97
CA SER A 157 3.30 1.52 -4.60
C SER A 157 2.61 0.51 -3.69
N GLY A 158 2.04 0.92 -2.55
CA GLY A 158 1.10 0.04 -1.86
C GLY A 158 -0.14 -0.16 -2.73
N THR A 159 -0.21 -1.27 -3.46
CA THR A 159 -1.01 -1.47 -4.69
C THR A 159 -2.24 -2.35 -4.52
N ARG A 160 -2.85 -2.44 -3.33
CA ARG A 160 -3.94 -3.41 -3.11
C ARG A 160 -5.19 -2.83 -2.48
N ASP A 161 -6.32 -3.41 -2.90
CA ASP A 161 -7.68 -3.19 -2.45
C ASP A 161 -7.76 -3.45 -0.94
N VAL A 162 -7.56 -2.39 -0.17
CA VAL A 162 -7.82 -2.45 1.26
C VAL A 162 -9.31 -2.20 1.43
N SER A 163 -10.01 -3.13 2.10
CA SER A 163 -11.42 -2.95 2.46
C SER A 163 -11.65 -1.51 2.95
N PRO A 164 -12.73 -0.83 2.53
CA PRO A 164 -13.04 0.54 2.95
C PRO A 164 -13.05 0.74 4.48
N GLU A 165 -13.17 -0.36 5.24
CA GLU A 165 -13.19 -0.38 6.70
C GLU A 165 -11.81 -0.22 7.36
N ILE A 166 -10.73 -0.47 6.62
CA ILE A 166 -9.34 -0.40 7.11
C ILE A 166 -8.70 0.89 6.63
N LYS A 167 -8.37 1.76 7.59
CA LYS A 167 -7.64 3.00 7.30
C LYS A 167 -6.15 2.73 7.11
N VAL A 168 -5.57 3.42 6.15
CA VAL A 168 -4.14 3.35 5.81
C VAL A 168 -3.49 4.69 6.09
N ARG A 169 -2.27 4.66 6.66
CA ARG A 169 -1.52 5.86 7.05
C ARG A 169 -0.76 6.49 5.88
N ARG A 170 -1.48 6.70 4.77
CA ARG A 170 -0.99 7.28 3.52
C ARG A 170 -1.92 8.39 3.03
N SER A 171 -1.36 9.52 2.62
CA SER A 171 -2.11 10.58 1.94
C SER A 171 -1.77 10.57 0.44
N PRO A 172 -2.67 11.05 -0.46
CA PRO A 172 -2.35 11.21 -1.87
C PRO A 172 -1.11 12.07 -2.10
N VAL A 173 -0.48 11.92 -3.27
CA VAL A 173 0.69 12.69 -3.65
C VAL A 173 0.33 14.19 -3.71
N ASP A 174 1.18 15.04 -3.13
CA ASP A 174 1.08 16.48 -3.30
C ASP A 174 1.65 16.89 -4.67
N SER A 175 0.76 17.19 -5.60
CA SER A 175 1.10 17.57 -6.98
C SER A 175 1.51 19.04 -7.14
N ARG A 176 1.47 19.84 -6.07
CA ARG A 176 1.91 21.24 -6.11
C ARG A 176 3.43 21.29 -6.33
N GLU A 177 3.89 22.10 -7.28
CA GLU A 177 5.33 22.32 -7.46
C GLU A 177 5.98 22.80 -6.16
N ARG A 178 7.14 22.23 -5.82
CA ARG A 178 7.91 22.60 -4.65
C ARG A 178 9.24 23.24 -5.07
N PRO A 179 9.41 24.57 -4.90
CA PRO A 179 10.67 25.22 -5.23
C PRO A 179 11.75 24.86 -4.19
N LEU A 180 13.01 24.75 -4.63
CA LEU A 180 14.15 24.49 -3.75
C LEU A 180 14.23 25.50 -2.59
N SER A 181 13.84 26.76 -2.81
CA SER A 181 13.84 27.82 -1.79
C SER A 181 12.89 27.57 -0.61
N SER A 182 11.93 26.64 -0.73
CA SER A 182 10.98 26.30 0.34
C SER A 182 11.56 25.34 1.39
N PHE A 183 12.69 24.68 1.09
CA PHE A 183 13.34 23.76 1.99
C PHE A 183 14.09 24.51 3.11
N ILE A 184 14.01 24.01 4.34
CA ILE A 184 14.65 24.66 5.51
C ILE A 184 16.17 24.79 5.42
N PHE A 185 16.82 23.99 4.58
CA PHE A 185 18.27 24.02 4.35
C PHE A 185 18.67 24.74 3.05
N ALA A 186 17.73 25.33 2.31
CA ALA A 186 18.01 25.90 0.99
C ALA A 186 19.10 26.98 0.98
N GLN A 187 19.29 27.66 2.11
CA GLN A 187 20.34 28.69 2.28
C GLN A 187 21.67 28.12 2.81
N ASP A 188 21.69 26.88 3.29
CA ASP A 188 22.85 26.17 3.79
C ASP A 188 23.51 25.39 2.65
N ARG A 189 24.46 26.03 1.97
CA ARG A 189 25.14 25.44 0.79
C ARG A 189 25.85 24.13 1.12
N ALA A 190 26.45 24.01 2.31
CA ALA A 190 27.16 22.81 2.70
C ALA A 190 26.19 21.63 2.86
N ALA A 191 25.05 21.86 3.51
CA ALA A 191 24.01 20.83 3.64
C ALA A 191 23.38 20.46 2.29
N LEU A 192 23.13 21.45 1.42
CA LEU A 192 22.62 21.22 0.08
C LEU A 192 23.59 20.38 -0.77
N ASP A 193 24.87 20.73 -0.77
CA ASP A 193 25.91 19.99 -1.49
C ASP A 193 26.05 18.56 -0.94
N GLU A 194 25.94 18.36 0.38
CA GLU A 194 25.97 17.02 0.98
C GLU A 194 24.79 16.15 0.54
N ILE A 195 23.58 16.72 0.50
CA ILE A 195 22.38 16.02 0.04
C ILE A 195 22.51 15.65 -1.44
N LEU A 196 22.97 16.56 -2.29
CA LEU A 196 23.13 16.31 -3.73
C LEU A 196 24.23 15.28 -4.05
N ASN A 197 25.27 15.20 -3.22
CA ASN A 197 26.41 14.31 -3.41
C ASN A 197 26.32 12.99 -2.62
N SER A 198 25.23 12.72 -1.90
CA SER A 198 25.06 11.43 -1.24
C SER A 198 24.98 10.32 -2.31
N THR A 199 26.06 9.56 -2.47
CA THR A 199 26.16 8.47 -3.44
C THR A 199 25.13 7.40 -3.13
N ARG A 200 24.21 7.21 -4.07
CA ARG A 200 23.16 6.21 -4.04
C ARG A 200 23.74 4.87 -4.47
N SER A 201 24.24 4.07 -3.54
CA SER A 201 24.40 2.65 -3.86
C SER A 201 23.00 2.03 -3.84
N LEU A 202 22.64 1.31 -4.90
CA LEU A 202 21.38 0.57 -5.02
C LEU A 202 21.20 -0.45 -3.86
N GLU A 203 22.30 -0.84 -3.21
CA GLU A 203 22.35 -1.75 -2.07
C GLU A 203 21.95 -1.10 -0.72
N GLU A 204 21.87 0.23 -0.63
CA GLU A 204 21.63 0.98 0.63
C GLU A 204 20.18 1.44 0.87
N LYS A 205 19.26 1.29 -0.10
CA LYS A 205 17.81 1.57 0.09
C LYS A 205 17.11 0.48 0.94
N ARG A 206 17.51 0.35 2.22
CA ARG A 206 16.91 -0.63 3.16
C ARG A 206 15.67 -0.09 3.90
N THR A 207 15.45 1.23 3.87
CA THR A 207 14.29 1.92 4.43
C THR A 207 13.70 2.87 3.39
N SER A 208 12.40 3.14 3.46
CA SER A 208 11.68 4.04 2.53
C SER A 208 12.15 5.50 2.61
N ILE A 209 12.85 5.87 3.68
CA ILE A 209 13.38 7.22 3.93
C ILE A 209 14.91 7.18 3.98
N VAL A 210 15.53 8.14 3.28
CA VAL A 210 16.97 8.40 3.33
C VAL A 210 17.26 9.27 4.56
N LEU A 211 18.19 8.84 5.41
CA LEU A 211 18.61 9.55 6.62
C LEU A 211 20.12 9.89 6.56
N PRO A 212 20.57 10.99 7.20
CA PRO A 212 21.90 11.58 7.01
C PRO A 212 22.98 10.83 7.80
N LYS A 213 24.24 11.27 7.63
CA LYS A 213 25.36 10.84 8.48
C LYS A 213 25.14 11.27 9.94
N GLY A 214 25.22 10.30 10.86
CA GLY A 214 25.06 10.48 12.31
C GLY A 214 24.53 9.20 12.95
N ARG A 215 25.02 8.83 14.15
CA ARG A 215 24.61 7.57 14.80
C ARG A 215 23.12 7.58 15.12
N HIS A 216 22.34 6.76 14.42
CA HIS A 216 20.91 6.62 14.68
C HIS A 216 20.38 5.21 14.38
N VAL A 217 19.26 4.90 15.00
CA VAL A 217 18.38 3.76 14.69
C VAL A 217 17.05 4.28 14.19
N VAL A 218 16.52 3.70 13.12
CA VAL A 218 15.21 4.05 12.55
C VAL A 218 14.30 2.82 12.48
N PHE A 219 13.06 2.98 12.92
CA PHE A 219 11.97 2.04 12.66
C PHE A 219 10.99 2.64 11.66
N SER A 220 10.60 1.82 10.69
CA SER A 220 9.53 2.11 9.73
C SER A 220 8.42 1.06 9.87
N ALA A 221 7.16 1.50 9.80
CA ALA A 221 6.00 0.65 10.05
C ALA A 221 5.79 -0.50 9.06
N CYS A 222 6.29 -0.34 7.83
CA CYS A 222 6.13 -1.27 6.72
C CYS A 222 7.26 -1.09 5.70
N ARG A 223 7.33 -1.97 4.71
CA ARG A 223 8.20 -1.80 3.54
C ARG A 223 7.68 -0.73 2.58
N ASP A 224 8.53 -0.31 1.64
CA ASP A 224 8.24 0.68 0.59
C ASP A 224 7.22 0.22 -0.46
N TYR A 225 6.81 -1.05 -0.46
CA TYR A 225 5.71 -1.58 -1.28
C TYR A 225 4.51 -2.07 -0.45
N GLU A 226 4.57 -1.95 0.88
CA GLU A 226 3.52 -2.33 1.80
C GLU A 226 2.77 -1.10 2.32
N LEU A 227 1.71 -1.33 3.09
CA LEU A 227 0.88 -0.30 3.69
C LEU A 227 0.89 -0.43 5.21
N ALA A 228 1.17 0.69 5.90
CA ALA A 228 0.97 0.84 7.34
C ALA A 228 -0.52 1.08 7.65
N LYS A 229 -1.13 0.13 8.36
CA LYS A 229 -2.58 0.06 8.59
C LYS A 229 -2.93 0.48 10.02
N GLU A 230 -4.17 0.92 10.21
CA GLU A 230 -4.78 1.04 11.53
C GLU A 230 -5.39 -0.30 11.99
N TYR A 231 -5.25 -0.59 13.27
CA TYR A 231 -5.66 -1.81 13.95
C TYR A 231 -6.51 -1.46 15.17
N LYS A 232 -7.53 -2.27 15.45
CA LYS A 232 -8.34 -2.14 16.66
C LYS A 232 -7.81 -3.11 17.71
N GLY A 233 -7.16 -2.56 18.73
CA GLY A 233 -6.59 -3.34 19.83
C GLY A 233 -7.65 -4.01 20.72
N GLU A 234 -7.20 -4.91 21.60
CA GLU A 234 -8.08 -5.58 22.58
C GLU A 234 -8.67 -4.61 23.64
N ASP A 235 -8.09 -3.43 23.77
CA ASP A 235 -8.63 -2.33 24.56
C ASP A 235 -9.79 -1.60 23.85
N GLY A 236 -10.11 -2.00 22.62
CA GLY A 236 -11.12 -1.37 21.78
C GLY A 236 -10.66 -0.06 21.16
N GLN A 237 -9.43 0.38 21.44
CA GLN A 237 -8.85 1.59 20.87
C GLN A 237 -8.27 1.29 19.50
N ARG A 238 -8.44 2.23 18.57
CA ARG A 238 -7.81 2.18 17.27
C ARG A 238 -6.38 2.74 17.40
N ARG A 239 -5.41 2.07 16.81
CA ARG A 239 -3.96 2.34 16.88
C ARG A 239 -3.30 1.96 15.56
N GLY A 240 -2.05 2.36 15.33
CA GLY A 240 -1.27 1.80 14.22
C GLY A 240 -0.93 0.35 14.51
N VAL A 241 -0.96 -0.53 13.49
CA VAL A 241 -0.51 -1.93 13.65
C VAL A 241 0.88 -1.95 14.28
N PHE A 242 1.83 -1.20 13.70
CA PHE A 242 3.20 -1.12 14.21
C PHE A 242 3.25 -0.60 15.66
N SER A 243 2.63 0.55 15.96
CA SER A 243 2.60 1.11 17.32
C SER A 243 2.00 0.16 18.35
N TYR A 244 0.91 -0.52 18.01
CA TYR A 244 0.24 -1.47 18.89
C TYR A 244 1.15 -2.64 19.25
N PHE A 245 1.73 -3.31 18.24
CA PHE A 245 2.60 -4.47 18.47
C PHE A 245 3.98 -4.09 19.03
N LEU A 246 4.49 -2.88 18.75
CA LEU A 246 5.67 -2.31 19.41
C LEU A 246 5.44 -2.21 20.92
N LEU A 247 4.35 -1.56 21.34
CA LEU A 247 4.03 -1.43 22.76
C LEU A 247 3.76 -2.78 23.39
N GLN A 248 3.02 -3.66 22.73
CA GLN A 248 2.78 -5.02 23.22
C GLN A 248 4.10 -5.77 23.45
N THR A 249 5.06 -5.68 22.51
CA THR A 249 6.38 -6.31 22.64
C THR A 249 7.20 -5.71 23.79
N LEU A 250 7.24 -4.38 23.91
CA LEU A 250 7.92 -3.69 25.01
C LEU A 250 7.30 -3.99 26.39
N GLN A 251 6.00 -4.29 26.43
CA GLN A 251 5.28 -4.65 27.65
C GLN A 251 5.51 -6.11 28.05
N ARG A 252 5.57 -7.01 27.05
CA ARG A 252 5.88 -8.45 27.19
C ARG A 252 7.33 -8.68 27.58
N THR A 253 8.25 -7.86 27.08
CA THR A 253 9.68 -7.96 27.40
C THR A 253 9.97 -7.23 28.71
N ASN A 254 10.88 -7.75 29.53
CA ASN A 254 11.20 -7.19 30.85
C ASN A 254 12.02 -5.88 30.77
N GLY A 255 11.71 -4.99 29.82
CA GLY A 255 12.30 -3.66 29.64
C GLY A 255 13.67 -3.60 28.96
N ASN A 256 14.45 -4.68 28.99
CA ASN A 256 15.80 -4.72 28.44
C ASN A 256 15.85 -5.61 27.17
N ILE A 257 15.50 -5.03 26.03
CA ILE A 257 15.51 -5.68 24.72
C ILE A 257 16.33 -4.85 23.73
N THR A 258 17.12 -5.51 22.87
CA THR A 258 17.90 -4.85 21.82
C THR A 258 16.99 -4.38 20.69
N TYR A 259 17.41 -3.40 19.89
CA TYR A 259 16.61 -2.97 18.74
C TYR A 259 16.40 -4.08 17.71
N GLN A 260 17.39 -4.94 17.53
CA GLN A 260 17.30 -6.11 16.65
C GLN A 260 16.22 -7.09 17.13
N ASP A 261 16.29 -7.52 18.39
CA ASP A 261 15.32 -8.47 18.94
C ASP A 261 13.92 -7.84 19.04
N LEU A 262 13.83 -6.54 19.33
CA LEU A 262 12.57 -5.81 19.31
C LEU A 262 11.93 -5.86 17.92
N ALA A 263 12.71 -5.60 16.87
CA ALA A 263 12.21 -5.61 15.49
C ALA A 263 11.77 -7.01 15.05
N ARG A 264 12.51 -8.06 15.44
CA ARG A 264 12.14 -9.47 15.16
C ARG A 264 10.84 -9.86 15.82
N ASN A 265 10.69 -9.58 17.11
CA ASN A 265 9.49 -9.91 17.86
C ASN A 265 8.26 -9.18 17.31
N ILE A 266 8.40 -7.90 16.95
CA ILE A 266 7.32 -7.13 16.31
C ILE A 266 6.92 -7.77 14.97
N ASN A 267 7.88 -8.16 14.12
CA ASN A 267 7.59 -8.77 12.82
C ASN A 267 6.91 -10.14 12.94
N ALA A 268 7.32 -10.96 13.92
CA ALA A 268 6.69 -12.25 14.17
C ALA A 268 5.21 -12.09 14.56
N LEU A 269 4.90 -11.13 15.45
CA LEU A 269 3.53 -10.85 15.88
C LEU A 269 2.66 -10.28 14.76
N ILE A 270 3.20 -9.33 13.98
CA ILE A 270 2.46 -8.74 12.87
C ILE A 270 2.24 -9.76 11.76
N SER A 271 3.26 -10.54 11.38
CA SER A 271 3.12 -11.54 10.30
C SER A 271 2.09 -12.63 10.62
N GLY A 272 1.89 -12.95 11.91
CA GLY A 272 0.85 -13.87 12.34
C GLY A 272 -0.57 -13.30 12.32
N LYS A 273 -0.74 -11.97 12.41
CA LYS A 273 -2.07 -11.33 12.59
C LYS A 273 -2.51 -10.39 11.49
N VAL A 274 -1.59 -9.78 10.76
CA VAL A 274 -1.87 -8.73 9.79
C VAL A 274 -1.13 -9.05 8.49
N LYS A 275 -1.90 -9.16 7.41
CA LYS A 275 -1.37 -9.35 6.07
C LYS A 275 -0.57 -8.13 5.60
N GLU A 276 0.55 -8.35 4.91
CA GLU A 276 1.29 -7.32 4.14
C GLU A 276 1.67 -6.06 4.93
N GLN A 277 2.20 -6.26 6.12
CA GLN A 277 2.89 -5.22 6.87
C GLN A 277 4.08 -5.83 7.60
N SER A 278 5.28 -5.48 7.19
CA SER A 278 6.54 -5.98 7.77
C SER A 278 7.39 -4.79 8.19
N PRO A 279 7.42 -4.42 9.48
CA PRO A 279 8.23 -3.31 9.95
C PRO A 279 9.71 -3.48 9.66
N GLN A 280 10.37 -2.39 9.30
CA GLN A 280 11.79 -2.38 8.99
C GLN A 280 12.56 -1.66 10.10
N VAL A 281 13.75 -2.18 10.42
CA VAL A 281 14.71 -1.49 11.28
C VAL A 281 16.01 -1.25 10.52
N GLY A 282 16.48 -0.01 10.55
CA GLY A 282 17.74 0.42 9.96
C GLY A 282 18.62 1.12 10.99
N ALA A 283 19.93 1.10 10.76
CA ALA A 283 20.89 1.89 11.53
C ALA A 283 22.08 2.26 10.65
N THR A 284 22.71 3.40 10.94
CA THR A 284 23.93 3.83 10.24
C THR A 284 25.13 2.94 10.52
N ASP A 285 25.15 2.31 11.70
CA ASP A 285 26.12 1.31 12.11
C ASP A 285 25.33 0.12 12.67
N ARG A 286 25.61 -1.10 12.17
CA ARG A 286 24.88 -2.31 12.56
C ARG A 286 25.02 -2.63 14.04
N THR A 287 26.13 -2.24 14.68
CA THR A 287 26.33 -2.44 16.12
C THR A 287 25.34 -1.66 16.97
N GLU A 288 24.70 -0.62 16.42
CA GLU A 288 23.61 0.09 17.09
C GLU A 288 22.37 -0.79 17.30
N LEU A 289 22.13 -1.77 16.42
CA LEU A 289 20.98 -2.66 16.53
C LEU A 289 21.08 -3.62 17.72
N GLU A 290 22.30 -3.89 18.18
CA GLU A 290 22.58 -4.74 19.35
C GLU A 290 22.43 -3.98 20.68
N LYS A 291 22.22 -2.66 20.65
CA LYS A 291 21.98 -1.88 21.86
C LYS A 291 20.56 -2.03 22.37
N ALA A 292 20.41 -1.92 23.69
CA ALA A 292 19.12 -1.88 24.35
C ALA A 292 18.27 -0.68 23.91
N PHE A 293 16.95 -0.89 23.84
CA PHE A 293 15.95 0.13 23.54
C PHE A 293 16.13 1.37 24.44
N LEU A 294 16.13 2.56 23.82
CA LEU A 294 16.42 3.84 24.47
C LEU A 294 17.73 3.86 25.27
N GLY A 295 18.75 3.14 24.82
CA GLY A 295 20.06 3.09 25.49
C GLY A 295 20.00 2.42 26.87
N GLY A 296 19.01 1.56 27.12
CA GLY A 296 18.81 0.90 28.41
C GLY A 296 18.14 1.79 29.47
N ALA A 297 17.51 2.90 29.06
CA ALA A 297 16.82 3.79 30.00
C ALA A 297 15.53 3.19 30.59
N ILE A 298 15.00 2.12 29.99
CA ILE A 298 13.90 1.33 30.55
C ILE A 298 14.47 0.33 31.56
N PRO A 299 14.17 0.45 32.87
CA PRO A 299 14.67 -0.48 33.86
C PRO A 299 14.01 -1.86 33.74
N GLU A 300 14.78 -2.89 34.11
CA GLU A 300 14.28 -4.24 34.38
C GLU A 300 13.25 -4.18 35.53
N ARG A 301 12.15 -4.94 35.43
CA ARG A 301 11.12 -4.97 36.48
C ARG A 301 11.55 -5.85 37.66
N PRO A 302 11.05 -5.55 38.87
CA PRO A 302 11.09 -6.51 39.97
C PRO A 302 10.38 -7.82 39.59
N GLN A 303 10.87 -8.95 40.06
CA GLN A 303 10.41 -10.31 39.71
C GLN A 303 9.11 -10.72 40.43
N TYR A 304 8.32 -9.74 40.86
CA TYR A 304 7.08 -9.90 41.61
C TYR A 304 6.25 -8.62 41.47
N PHE A 305 4.95 -8.74 41.65
CA PHE A 305 4.05 -7.61 41.83
C PHE A 305 3.77 -7.38 43.32
N ASN A 306 3.33 -6.20 43.70
CA ASN A 306 2.86 -5.90 45.03
C ASN A 306 1.33 -6.01 45.10
N LEU A 307 0.85 -6.84 46.01
CA LEU A 307 -0.54 -6.89 46.42
C LEU A 307 -0.75 -5.92 47.60
N THR A 308 -1.69 -4.98 47.44
CA THR A 308 -2.06 -3.99 48.46
C THR A 308 -3.57 -3.81 48.53
N TYR A 309 -4.09 -3.32 49.66
CA TYR A 309 -5.51 -2.98 49.78
C TYR A 309 -5.74 -1.50 49.46
N SER A 310 -6.49 -1.22 48.39
CA SER A 310 -6.83 0.15 47.99
C SER A 310 -8.06 0.62 48.76
N THR A 311 -7.87 1.56 49.69
CA THR A 311 -8.98 2.19 50.44
C THR A 311 -9.89 3.05 49.55
N ARG A 312 -9.37 3.58 48.44
CA ARG A 312 -10.14 4.35 47.46
C ARG A 312 -11.10 3.46 46.67
N ASP A 313 -10.61 2.29 46.24
CA ASP A 313 -11.37 1.36 45.40
C ASP A 313 -12.13 0.31 46.22
N ASN A 314 -11.91 0.29 47.54
CA ASN A 314 -12.42 -0.71 48.50
C ASN A 314 -12.13 -2.16 48.05
N SER A 315 -10.96 -2.39 47.43
CA SER A 315 -10.58 -3.65 46.81
C SER A 315 -9.09 -3.94 46.97
N TRP A 316 -8.74 -5.23 46.94
CA TRP A 316 -7.35 -5.64 46.75
C TRP A 316 -6.90 -5.31 45.34
N VAL A 317 -5.68 -4.80 45.22
CA VAL A 317 -5.07 -4.41 43.96
C VAL A 317 -3.65 -4.95 43.86
N ILE A 318 -3.32 -5.47 42.68
CA ILE A 318 -1.96 -5.79 42.27
C ILE A 318 -1.44 -4.62 41.44
N ASP A 319 -0.22 -4.16 41.68
CA ASP A 319 0.46 -3.08 40.95
C ASP A 319 0.96 -3.47 39.55
N GLY A 320 0.18 -4.30 38.86
CA GLY A 320 0.36 -4.52 37.44
C GLY A 320 -0.99 -4.58 36.72
N GLY A 321 -0.99 -4.10 35.50
CA GLY A 321 -2.16 -3.91 34.66
C GLY A 321 -1.85 -4.19 33.19
N ALA A 322 -2.69 -3.68 32.29
CA ALA A 322 -2.50 -3.87 30.86
C ALA A 322 -1.12 -3.35 30.38
N LEU A 323 -0.64 -2.24 30.95
CA LEU A 323 0.67 -1.65 30.63
C LEU A 323 1.86 -2.46 31.18
N THR A 324 1.61 -3.39 32.10
CA THR A 324 2.62 -4.38 32.52
C THR A 324 2.47 -5.72 31.78
N GLY A 325 1.63 -5.78 30.74
CA GLY A 325 1.39 -6.99 29.96
C GLY A 325 0.40 -7.97 30.59
N MET A 326 -0.42 -7.55 31.56
CA MET A 326 -1.48 -8.43 32.07
C MET A 326 -2.63 -8.53 31.05
N PRO A 327 -3.00 -9.75 30.61
CA PRO A 327 -4.13 -9.94 29.71
C PRO A 327 -5.45 -9.60 30.43
N LYS A 328 -6.50 -9.24 29.69
CA LYS A 328 -7.83 -9.06 30.31
C LYS A 328 -8.42 -10.43 30.69
N PRO A 329 -9.21 -10.52 31.78
CA PRO A 329 -9.90 -11.76 32.12
C PRO A 329 -10.88 -12.16 30.99
N ALA A 330 -10.85 -13.42 30.57
CA ALA A 330 -11.79 -13.99 29.61
C ALA A 330 -12.66 -15.05 30.30
N ASN A 331 -13.90 -15.26 29.80
CA ASN A 331 -14.79 -16.27 30.37
C ASN A 331 -14.18 -17.67 30.20
N GLY A 332 -13.79 -18.33 31.30
CA GLY A 332 -13.30 -19.71 31.32
C GLY A 332 -11.83 -19.89 31.68
N SER A 333 -11.05 -18.81 31.81
CA SER A 333 -9.64 -18.86 32.19
C SER A 333 -9.26 -17.70 33.13
N ASP A 334 -8.71 -18.04 34.30
CA ASP A 334 -8.46 -17.09 35.38
C ASP A 334 -6.97 -16.69 35.42
N ILE A 335 -6.68 -15.40 35.64
CA ILE A 335 -5.31 -14.97 35.98
C ILE A 335 -5.12 -15.17 37.48
N LEU A 336 -4.19 -16.03 37.86
CA LEU A 336 -3.94 -16.40 39.25
C LEU A 336 -2.58 -15.91 39.70
N PHE A 337 -2.49 -15.50 40.97
CA PHE A 337 -1.25 -15.14 41.64
C PHE A 337 -1.11 -15.88 42.96
N ALA A 338 0.07 -16.44 43.20
CA ALA A 338 0.51 -16.87 44.52
C ALA A 338 1.06 -15.67 45.31
N ILE A 339 0.65 -15.56 46.57
CA ILE A 339 0.97 -14.44 47.45
C ILE A 339 2.00 -14.86 48.49
N PHE A 340 3.02 -14.04 48.69
CA PHE A 340 4.14 -14.26 49.61
C PHE A 340 4.33 -13.08 50.56
N PRO A 341 4.86 -13.30 51.78
CA PRO A 341 5.24 -12.21 52.68
C PRO A 341 6.31 -11.29 52.06
N ILE A 342 6.28 -10.00 52.43
CA ILE A 342 7.38 -9.08 52.11
C ILE A 342 8.69 -9.59 52.72
N GLY A 343 9.77 -9.47 51.95
CA GLY A 343 11.11 -9.93 52.34
C GLY A 343 11.42 -11.39 52.02
N SER A 344 10.48 -12.13 51.40
CA SER A 344 10.76 -13.46 50.84
C SER A 344 11.93 -13.41 49.86
N GLN A 345 12.86 -14.36 50.01
CA GLN A 345 14.02 -14.52 49.12
C GLN A 345 13.58 -15.02 47.73
N ALA A 346 14.38 -14.75 46.71
CA ALA A 346 14.06 -15.13 45.32
C ALA A 346 13.80 -16.64 45.14
N GLU A 347 14.50 -17.49 45.91
CA GLU A 347 14.32 -18.95 45.94
C GLU A 347 12.98 -19.35 46.57
N GLN A 348 12.50 -18.61 47.58
CA GLN A 348 11.21 -18.88 48.24
C GLN A 348 10.04 -18.52 47.32
N LEU A 349 10.16 -17.44 46.55
CA LEU A 349 9.17 -17.04 45.56
C LEU A 349 8.97 -18.09 44.45
N ARG A 350 9.93 -19.01 44.27
CA ARG A 350 9.80 -20.11 43.31
C ARG A 350 9.07 -21.34 43.83
N GLN A 351 8.83 -21.43 45.14
CA GLN A 351 8.23 -22.61 45.75
C GLN A 351 6.80 -22.29 46.17
N LEU A 352 5.81 -22.76 45.41
CA LEU A 352 4.39 -22.51 45.69
C LEU A 352 3.98 -22.99 47.09
N SER A 353 4.70 -23.94 47.68
CA SER A 353 4.54 -24.38 49.07
C SER A 353 4.77 -23.27 50.11
N HIS A 354 5.50 -22.20 49.77
CA HIS A 354 5.75 -21.04 50.62
C HIS A 354 4.71 -19.91 50.43
N ALA A 355 3.78 -20.05 49.47
CA ALA A 355 2.72 -19.08 49.27
C ALA A 355 1.74 -19.13 50.46
N ILE A 356 1.34 -17.95 50.94
CA ILE A 356 0.42 -17.79 52.07
C ILE A 356 -1.03 -17.63 51.64
N ALA A 357 -1.27 -17.17 50.40
CA ALA A 357 -2.59 -16.96 49.84
C ALA A 357 -2.53 -17.08 48.31
N GLU A 358 -3.69 -17.15 47.68
CA GLU A 358 -3.84 -17.11 46.22
C GLU A 358 -4.95 -16.11 45.86
N VAL A 359 -4.73 -15.32 44.82
CA VAL A 359 -5.68 -14.32 44.34
C VAL A 359 -5.95 -14.48 42.86
N LYS A 360 -7.16 -14.09 42.45
CA LYS A 360 -7.66 -14.09 41.08
C LYS A 360 -7.89 -12.67 40.60
N VAL A 361 -7.47 -12.35 39.39
CA VAL A 361 -7.77 -11.04 38.77
C VAL A 361 -9.23 -10.98 38.34
N THR A 362 -9.91 -9.90 38.73
CA THR A 362 -11.31 -9.64 38.37
C THR A 362 -11.44 -8.49 37.38
N GLN A 363 -10.50 -7.54 37.39
CA GLN A 363 -10.48 -6.40 36.48
C GLN A 363 -9.05 -5.92 36.24
N VAL A 364 -8.67 -5.75 34.98
CA VAL A 364 -7.36 -5.18 34.59
C VAL A 364 -7.54 -3.72 34.22
N LEU A 365 -6.83 -2.83 34.90
CA LEU A 365 -6.73 -1.40 34.60
C LEU A 365 -5.36 -1.13 33.93
N PRO A 366 -5.05 0.10 33.47
CA PRO A 366 -3.78 0.36 32.80
C PRO A 366 -2.55 -0.04 33.61
N ASN A 367 -2.46 0.39 34.88
CA ASN A 367 -1.28 0.21 35.72
C ASN A 367 -1.47 -0.73 36.92
N LYS A 368 -2.70 -1.16 37.21
CA LYS A 368 -3.03 -2.04 38.33
C LYS A 368 -4.19 -2.95 37.98
N SER A 369 -4.36 -4.03 38.72
CA SER A 369 -5.45 -4.97 38.52
C SER A 369 -6.16 -5.21 39.84
N LYS A 370 -7.50 -5.19 39.82
CA LYS A 370 -8.30 -5.58 40.97
C LYS A 370 -8.31 -7.09 41.08
N VAL A 371 -8.21 -7.58 42.31
CA VAL A 371 -8.15 -9.01 42.58
C VAL A 371 -9.12 -9.40 43.70
N GLU A 372 -9.52 -10.66 43.65
CA GLU A 372 -10.27 -11.35 44.70
C GLU A 372 -9.39 -12.45 45.30
N ILE A 373 -9.44 -12.61 46.62
CA ILE A 373 -8.71 -13.68 47.30
C ILE A 373 -9.48 -14.97 47.16
N ILE A 374 -8.86 -15.98 46.55
CA ILE A 374 -9.47 -17.30 46.34
C ILE A 374 -9.04 -18.32 47.38
N SER A 375 -7.88 -18.13 48.03
CA SER A 375 -7.47 -18.93 49.19
C SER A 375 -6.56 -18.15 50.15
N GLY A 376 -6.54 -18.52 51.44
CA GLY A 376 -5.64 -17.93 52.44
C GLY A 376 -6.03 -16.53 52.93
N SER A 377 -7.32 -16.16 52.87
CA SER A 377 -7.81 -14.83 53.30
C SER A 377 -7.55 -14.51 54.77
N ASP A 378 -7.43 -15.52 55.63
CA ASP A 378 -7.10 -15.43 57.05
C ASP A 378 -5.63 -15.08 57.32
N LYS A 379 -4.75 -15.25 56.31
CA LYS A 379 -3.30 -15.03 56.41
C LYS A 379 -2.85 -13.68 55.86
N ILE A 380 -3.79 -12.88 55.33
CA ILE A 380 -3.51 -11.58 54.72
C ILE A 380 -4.33 -10.47 55.37
N SER A 381 -3.70 -9.31 55.59
CA SER A 381 -4.23 -8.17 56.33
C SER A 381 -4.26 -6.92 55.45
N GLN A 382 -5.35 -6.16 55.51
CA GLN A 382 -5.53 -4.92 54.71
C GLN A 382 -4.49 -3.82 55.02
N ASN A 383 -3.79 -3.91 56.15
CA ASN A 383 -2.76 -2.95 56.55
C ASN A 383 -1.35 -3.37 56.15
N SER A 384 -1.20 -4.40 55.32
CA SER A 384 0.08 -4.98 54.93
C SER A 384 0.17 -5.14 53.42
N ASN A 385 1.39 -5.09 52.92
CA ASN A 385 1.71 -5.31 51.53
C ASN A 385 2.32 -6.71 51.37
N TYR A 386 2.13 -7.33 50.22
CA TYR A 386 2.59 -8.68 49.92
C TYR A 386 3.20 -8.76 48.53
N TYR A 387 4.08 -9.73 48.31
CA TYR A 387 4.58 -10.05 46.96
C TYR A 387 3.60 -11.00 46.27
N ALA A 388 3.39 -10.81 44.98
CA ALA A 388 2.49 -11.60 44.14
C ALA A 388 3.25 -12.10 42.91
N VAL A 389 3.20 -13.42 42.68
CA VAL A 389 3.85 -14.08 41.54
C VAL A 389 2.77 -14.75 40.70
N VAL A 390 2.81 -14.53 39.38
CA VAL A 390 1.85 -15.10 38.44
C VAL A 390 1.96 -16.62 38.43
N THR A 391 0.85 -17.34 38.64
CA THR A 391 0.80 -18.81 38.60
C THR A 391 -0.06 -19.35 37.46
N SER A 392 -0.91 -18.51 36.87
CA SER A 392 -1.71 -18.87 35.70
C SER A 392 -2.04 -17.63 34.87
N LEU A 393 -1.96 -17.76 33.54
CA LEU A 393 -2.41 -16.75 32.57
C LEU A 393 -3.45 -17.39 31.64
N PRO A 394 -4.53 -16.67 31.30
CA PRO A 394 -5.53 -17.14 30.36
C PRO A 394 -4.98 -17.17 28.93
N LEU A 395 -5.36 -18.19 28.16
CA LEU A 395 -5.20 -18.20 26.71
C LEU A 395 -6.24 -17.24 26.09
N SER A 396 -5.83 -16.50 25.06
CA SER A 396 -6.73 -15.60 24.32
C SER A 396 -7.55 -16.42 23.33
N PRO A 397 -8.90 -16.39 23.39
CA PRO A 397 -9.73 -17.09 22.41
C PRO A 397 -9.72 -16.35 21.07
N LEU A 398 -9.67 -17.12 19.99
CA LEU A 398 -9.79 -16.66 18.61
C LEU A 398 -11.20 -16.14 18.34
N LYS A 399 -11.33 -14.88 17.92
CA LYS A 399 -12.61 -14.23 17.62
C LYS A 399 -13.04 -14.56 16.20
N VAL A 400 -14.24 -15.08 16.05
CA VAL A 400 -14.74 -15.50 14.73
C VAL A 400 -16.13 -14.92 14.48
N TYR A 401 -16.33 -14.29 13.33
CA TYR A 401 -17.65 -13.82 12.89
C TYR A 401 -18.29 -14.86 11.98
N PHE A 402 -19.54 -15.23 12.25
CA PHE A 402 -20.25 -16.27 11.51
C PHE A 402 -21.26 -15.61 10.56
N LYS A 403 -21.27 -16.00 9.28
CA LYS A 403 -22.12 -15.41 8.23
C LYS A 403 -22.51 -16.47 7.18
N GLY A 404 -23.72 -16.37 6.62
CA GLY A 404 -24.17 -17.21 5.50
C GLY A 404 -25.48 -17.95 5.77
N ASP A 405 -25.64 -19.12 5.17
CA ASP A 405 -26.80 -20.01 5.27
C ASP A 405 -27.19 -20.33 6.72
N ALA A 406 -28.42 -20.00 7.10
CA ALA A 406 -28.92 -20.14 8.47
C ALA A 406 -28.79 -21.56 9.05
N ALA A 407 -29.00 -22.60 8.21
CA ALA A 407 -28.88 -23.99 8.63
C ALA A 407 -27.44 -24.37 9.04
N GLY A 408 -26.43 -23.88 8.30
CA GLY A 408 -25.03 -24.09 8.66
C GLY A 408 -24.64 -23.31 9.92
N LEU A 409 -25.13 -22.06 10.04
CA LEU A 409 -24.85 -21.22 11.21
C LEU A 409 -25.35 -21.85 12.52
N GLU A 410 -26.58 -22.38 12.52
CA GLU A 410 -27.17 -23.01 13.70
C GLU A 410 -26.34 -24.21 14.17
N LEU A 411 -25.93 -25.09 13.23
CA LEU A 411 -25.09 -26.25 13.53
C LEU A 411 -23.70 -25.85 14.02
N ALA A 412 -23.06 -24.85 13.41
CA ALA A 412 -21.76 -24.35 13.86
C ALA A 412 -21.83 -23.73 15.27
N GLN A 413 -22.90 -23.00 15.57
CA GLN A 413 -23.13 -22.43 16.91
C GLN A 413 -23.36 -23.53 17.95
N GLN A 414 -24.13 -24.56 17.61
CA GLN A 414 -24.33 -25.72 18.48
C GLN A 414 -23.00 -26.44 18.74
N ALA A 415 -22.24 -26.72 17.69
CA ALA A 415 -20.92 -27.34 17.80
C ALA A 415 -19.99 -26.54 18.72
N LEU A 416 -19.95 -25.21 18.56
CA LEU A 416 -19.13 -24.32 19.40
C LEU A 416 -19.48 -24.41 20.90
N GLN A 417 -20.73 -24.69 21.25
CA GLN A 417 -21.19 -24.84 22.64
C GLN A 417 -20.94 -26.24 23.23
N THR A 418 -20.65 -27.25 22.41
CA THR A 418 -20.56 -28.66 22.85
C THR A 418 -19.24 -29.36 22.50
N VAL A 419 -18.29 -28.67 21.87
CA VAL A 419 -17.06 -29.26 21.30
C VAL A 419 -16.09 -29.87 22.34
N THR A 420 -16.18 -29.48 23.61
CA THR A 420 -15.31 -30.02 24.66
C THR A 420 -15.88 -31.28 25.34
N ILE A 421 -14.99 -32.06 25.97
CA ILE A 421 -15.37 -33.30 26.68
C ILE A 421 -16.37 -32.95 27.80
N GLY A 422 -17.52 -33.62 27.80
CA GLY A 422 -18.63 -33.33 28.72
C GLY A 422 -19.62 -32.28 28.24
N GLY A 423 -19.53 -31.83 26.96
CA GLY A 423 -20.53 -30.98 26.33
C GLY A 423 -20.47 -29.51 26.77
N LYS A 424 -19.27 -28.97 26.97
CA LYS A 424 -19.08 -27.55 27.31
C LYS A 424 -18.58 -26.72 26.11
N PRO A 425 -18.69 -25.39 26.16
CA PRO A 425 -18.26 -24.52 25.06
C PRO A 425 -16.74 -24.56 24.81
N SER A 426 -16.33 -24.22 23.60
CA SER A 426 -14.91 -24.07 23.26
C SER A 426 -14.22 -23.07 24.18
N LEU A 427 -13.01 -23.41 24.63
CA LEU A 427 -12.11 -22.49 25.33
C LEU A 427 -11.24 -21.66 24.38
N TYR A 428 -11.18 -22.07 23.11
CA TYR A 428 -10.25 -21.56 22.11
C TYR A 428 -10.89 -20.60 21.12
N VAL A 429 -12.20 -20.73 20.87
CA VAL A 429 -12.91 -19.98 19.84
C VAL A 429 -14.09 -19.24 20.46
N ARG A 430 -14.27 -17.98 20.07
CA ARG A 430 -15.38 -17.13 20.50
C ARG A 430 -16.07 -16.50 19.31
N GLN A 431 -17.40 -16.63 19.23
CA GLN A 431 -18.20 -15.89 18.26
C GLN A 431 -18.29 -14.40 18.63
N VAL A 432 -18.11 -13.51 17.65
CA VAL A 432 -18.36 -12.06 17.75
C VAL A 432 -19.56 -11.64 16.89
N THR A 433 -20.18 -10.51 17.21
CA THR A 433 -21.40 -10.03 16.52
C THR A 433 -21.11 -9.08 15.36
N GLU A 434 -19.97 -8.41 15.34
CA GLU A 434 -19.59 -7.45 14.31
C GLU A 434 -18.41 -8.00 13.50
N PRO A 435 -18.45 -7.96 12.14
CA PRO A 435 -17.35 -8.47 11.30
C PRO A 435 -15.99 -7.86 11.65
N LYS A 436 -15.95 -6.54 11.86
CA LYS A 436 -14.74 -5.78 12.21
C LYS A 436 -14.05 -6.19 13.53
N ASP A 437 -14.72 -6.97 14.38
CA ASP A 437 -14.17 -7.43 15.66
C ASP A 437 -13.62 -8.87 15.57
N ALA A 438 -13.70 -9.51 14.41
CA ALA A 438 -13.28 -10.89 14.19
C ALA A 438 -11.83 -10.99 13.70
N ASP A 439 -11.12 -12.02 14.18
CA ASP A 439 -9.82 -12.42 13.64
C ASP A 439 -10.01 -13.26 12.36
N TYR A 440 -11.12 -14.01 12.25
CA TYR A 440 -11.50 -14.79 11.06
C TYR A 440 -13.02 -14.77 10.83
N HIS A 441 -13.45 -15.04 9.61
CA HIS A 441 -14.85 -15.28 9.27
C HIS A 441 -15.10 -16.78 9.07
N LEU A 442 -16.22 -17.29 9.58
CA LEU A 442 -16.77 -18.60 9.22
C LEU A 442 -17.96 -18.36 8.29
N LEU A 443 -17.78 -18.63 6.99
CA LEU A 443 -18.84 -18.51 5.99
C LEU A 443 -19.52 -19.86 5.77
N THR A 444 -20.84 -19.85 5.73
CA THR A 444 -21.65 -21.05 5.43
C THR A 444 -22.37 -20.84 4.10
N GLU A 445 -21.95 -21.53 3.06
CA GLU A 445 -22.51 -21.35 1.71
C GLU A 445 -22.58 -22.69 0.97
N ASN A 446 -23.69 -22.94 0.28
CA ASN A 446 -23.90 -24.10 -0.59
C ASN A 446 -23.64 -25.45 0.10
N GLY A 447 -23.94 -25.57 1.40
CA GLY A 447 -23.69 -26.79 2.16
C GLY A 447 -22.24 -27.00 2.62
N GLN A 448 -21.38 -25.98 2.49
CA GLN A 448 -19.99 -26.00 2.93
C GLN A 448 -19.68 -24.92 3.97
N TYR A 449 -18.72 -25.19 4.85
CA TYR A 449 -18.10 -24.22 5.76
C TYR A 449 -16.77 -23.74 5.22
N TRP A 450 -16.57 -22.43 5.20
CA TRP A 450 -15.35 -21.77 4.75
C TRP A 450 -14.79 -20.92 5.88
N ILE A 451 -13.56 -21.21 6.31
CA ILE A 451 -12.82 -20.33 7.22
C ILE A 451 -12.08 -19.34 6.34
N THR A 452 -12.37 -18.06 6.50
CA THR A 452 -11.89 -16.99 5.61
C THR A 452 -11.29 -15.83 6.39
N GLN A 453 -10.43 -15.06 5.72
CA GLN A 453 -9.88 -13.82 6.27
C GLN A 453 -10.94 -12.70 6.27
N PRO A 454 -10.99 -11.83 7.29
CA PRO A 454 -11.99 -10.77 7.37
C PRO A 454 -11.91 -9.74 6.24
N GLU A 455 -10.71 -9.48 5.71
CA GLU A 455 -10.47 -8.36 4.79
C GLU A 455 -10.93 -8.63 3.36
N ASP A 456 -10.72 -9.85 2.88
CA ASP A 456 -10.95 -10.26 1.48
C ASP A 456 -11.85 -11.49 1.35
N ASN A 457 -12.40 -12.03 2.46
CA ASN A 457 -13.16 -13.29 2.51
C ASN A 457 -12.43 -14.48 1.84
N ARG A 458 -11.11 -14.41 1.72
CA ARG A 458 -10.29 -15.46 1.10
C ARG A 458 -10.23 -16.70 2.02
N PRO A 459 -10.40 -17.92 1.50
CA PRO A 459 -10.26 -19.15 2.28
C PRO A 459 -8.87 -19.33 2.90
N VAL A 460 -8.83 -19.67 4.18
CA VAL A 460 -7.61 -20.03 4.93
C VAL A 460 -7.27 -21.51 4.72
N VAL A 461 -8.30 -22.34 4.57
CA VAL A 461 -8.25 -23.78 4.34
C VAL A 461 -9.26 -24.19 3.29
N ALA A 462 -9.13 -25.41 2.78
CA ALA A 462 -10.15 -26.05 1.96
C ALA A 462 -11.53 -26.00 2.65
N PRO A 463 -12.64 -25.89 1.91
CA PRO A 463 -13.98 -25.91 2.48
C PRO A 463 -14.29 -27.23 3.18
N ILE A 464 -15.34 -27.24 4.01
CA ILE A 464 -15.78 -28.42 4.75
C ILE A 464 -17.24 -28.73 4.40
N PRO A 465 -17.55 -29.87 3.76
CA PRO A 465 -16.60 -30.87 3.24
C PRO A 465 -15.83 -30.32 2.03
N GLU A 466 -14.66 -30.90 1.74
CA GLU A 466 -13.80 -30.46 0.62
C GLU A 466 -14.39 -30.84 -0.74
N ASP A 467 -14.99 -32.03 -0.84
CA ASP A 467 -15.67 -32.51 -2.04
C ASP A 467 -17.02 -31.81 -2.21
N VAL A 468 -17.15 -31.01 -3.28
CA VAL A 468 -18.37 -30.28 -3.65
C VAL A 468 -19.55 -31.23 -3.86
N HIS A 469 -19.31 -32.48 -4.27
CA HIS A 469 -20.38 -33.47 -4.44
C HIS A 469 -20.94 -34.01 -3.12
N GLN A 470 -20.24 -33.78 -2.01
CA GLN A 470 -20.67 -34.15 -0.65
C GLN A 470 -21.19 -32.94 0.14
N ALA A 471 -21.28 -31.76 -0.48
CA ALA A 471 -21.69 -30.52 0.16
C ALA A 471 -23.06 -30.63 0.83
N SER A 472 -23.06 -30.70 2.17
CA SER A 472 -24.23 -30.74 3.01
C SER A 472 -23.85 -30.32 4.44
N PHE A 473 -24.69 -29.48 5.05
CA PHE A 473 -24.53 -29.13 6.46
C PHE A 473 -24.94 -30.31 7.35
N SER A 474 -24.05 -30.70 8.27
CA SER A 474 -24.27 -31.77 9.24
C SER A 474 -23.56 -31.44 10.55
N ASP A 475 -23.92 -32.13 11.63
CA ASP A 475 -23.22 -32.01 12.93
C ASP A 475 -21.73 -32.31 12.80
N ASP A 476 -21.36 -33.28 11.95
CA ASP A 476 -19.97 -33.68 11.72
C ASP A 476 -19.19 -32.58 11.00
N THR A 477 -19.72 -32.05 9.88
CA THR A 477 -19.07 -30.98 9.12
C THR A 477 -18.98 -29.67 9.92
N ALA A 478 -19.98 -29.37 10.76
CA ALA A 478 -19.93 -28.24 11.70
C ALA A 478 -18.86 -28.44 12.79
N THR A 479 -18.78 -29.63 13.38
CA THR A 479 -17.79 -29.97 14.40
C THR A 479 -16.37 -29.91 13.83
N GLN A 480 -16.16 -30.40 12.60
CA GLN A 480 -14.90 -30.28 11.89
C GLN A 480 -14.50 -28.81 11.67
N ALA A 481 -15.45 -27.94 11.30
CA ALA A 481 -15.19 -26.50 11.16
C ALA A 481 -14.72 -25.86 12.46
N ILE A 482 -15.37 -26.16 13.58
CA ILE A 482 -14.94 -25.68 14.89
C ILE A 482 -13.57 -26.26 15.28
N PHE A 483 -13.30 -27.55 15.04
CA PHE A 483 -11.97 -28.13 15.32
C PHE A 483 -10.84 -27.47 14.52
N ARG A 484 -11.07 -27.09 13.26
CA ARG A 484 -10.09 -26.33 12.48
C ARG A 484 -9.87 -24.93 13.05
N LEU A 485 -10.93 -24.25 13.52
CA LEU A 485 -10.79 -22.97 14.22
C LEU A 485 -10.03 -23.11 15.55
N GLU A 486 -10.28 -24.16 16.34
CA GLU A 486 -9.52 -24.44 17.55
C GLU A 486 -8.04 -24.74 17.25
N HIS A 487 -7.76 -25.40 16.12
CA HIS A 487 -6.39 -25.67 15.66
C HIS A 487 -5.64 -24.37 15.34
N ILE A 488 -6.24 -23.49 14.54
CA ILE A 488 -5.74 -22.15 14.27
C ILE A 488 -5.51 -21.38 15.58
N ALA A 489 -6.47 -21.43 16.51
CA ALA A 489 -6.36 -20.75 17.80
C ALA A 489 -5.19 -21.26 18.66
N ARG A 490 -4.90 -22.57 18.66
CA ARG A 490 -3.74 -23.13 19.37
C ARG A 490 -2.43 -22.65 18.78
N TRP A 491 -2.31 -22.64 17.45
CA TRP A 491 -1.13 -22.11 16.78
C TRP A 491 -0.87 -20.64 17.15
N HIS A 492 -1.91 -19.80 17.13
CA HIS A 492 -1.82 -18.39 17.57
C HIS A 492 -1.39 -18.28 19.04
N ASN A 493 -1.93 -19.10 19.93
CA ASN A 493 -1.54 -19.11 21.34
C ASN A 493 -0.05 -19.49 21.54
N ILE A 494 0.49 -20.40 20.72
CA ILE A 494 1.93 -20.75 20.75
C ILE A 494 2.76 -19.58 20.23
N LEU A 495 2.37 -18.98 19.10
CA LEU A 495 3.04 -17.81 18.56
C LEU A 495 3.09 -16.67 19.59
N GLU A 496 1.98 -16.44 20.30
CA GLU A 496 1.83 -15.39 21.29
C GLU A 496 2.41 -15.71 22.67
N LEU A 497 2.85 -16.95 22.91
CA LEU A 497 3.46 -17.36 24.17
C LEU A 497 4.65 -16.44 24.46
N SER A 498 4.55 -15.65 25.53
CA SER A 498 5.51 -14.58 25.79
C SER A 498 6.30 -14.83 27.07
N THR A 499 7.55 -14.38 27.10
CA THR A 499 8.37 -14.27 28.32
C THR A 499 7.55 -13.70 29.48
N PRO A 500 7.43 -14.42 30.62
CA PRO A 500 6.76 -13.91 31.80
C PRO A 500 7.43 -12.64 32.31
N ALA A 501 6.63 -11.70 32.83
CA ALA A 501 7.15 -10.46 33.42
C ALA A 501 8.12 -10.70 34.60
N THR A 502 8.08 -11.89 35.21
CA THR A 502 8.92 -12.31 36.33
C THR A 502 10.20 -13.05 35.91
N SER A 503 10.42 -13.25 34.60
CA SER A 503 11.60 -13.94 34.09
C SER A 503 12.89 -13.19 34.44
N ARG A 504 13.92 -13.95 34.82
CA ARG A 504 15.28 -13.46 35.08
C ARG A 504 16.27 -13.82 33.99
N ILE A 505 15.85 -14.62 33.00
CA ILE A 505 16.68 -14.88 31.84
C ILE A 505 16.62 -13.61 31.00
N LYS A 506 17.77 -12.97 30.82
CA LYS A 506 17.88 -11.76 30.00
C LYS A 506 17.81 -12.14 28.53
N ALA A 507 17.33 -11.22 27.68
CA ALA A 507 17.38 -11.43 26.24
C ALA A 507 18.82 -11.79 25.80
N ASP A 508 19.84 -11.13 26.33
CA ASP A 508 21.23 -11.36 25.94
C ASP A 508 21.88 -12.60 26.58
N ASP A 509 21.19 -13.27 27.53
CA ASP A 509 21.71 -14.50 28.17
C ASP A 509 21.81 -15.66 27.16
N LEU A 510 20.99 -15.66 26.11
CA LEU A 510 21.02 -16.64 25.03
C LEU A 510 20.92 -15.96 23.65
N GLN A 511 21.90 -16.24 22.81
CA GLN A 511 21.93 -15.81 21.41
C GLN A 511 21.47 -16.95 20.51
N ILE A 512 20.55 -16.64 19.60
CA ILE A 512 20.16 -17.49 18.47
C ILE A 512 20.78 -16.93 17.18
N GLU A 513 21.56 -17.75 16.49
CA GLU A 513 22.17 -17.45 15.21
C GLU A 513 21.60 -18.43 14.18
N ILE A 514 21.09 -17.91 13.06
CA ILE A 514 20.57 -18.72 11.95
C ILE A 514 21.57 -18.59 10.81
N VAL A 515 22.21 -19.70 10.46
CA VAL A 515 23.29 -19.77 9.48
C VAL A 515 22.77 -20.48 8.23
N PRO A 516 22.63 -19.79 7.09
CA PRO A 516 22.34 -20.46 5.82
C PRO A 516 23.55 -21.27 5.36
N LEU A 517 23.38 -22.59 5.25
CA LEU A 517 24.39 -23.52 4.72
C LEU A 517 24.32 -23.65 3.20
N SER A 518 23.13 -23.42 2.62
CA SER A 518 22.87 -23.32 1.18
C SER A 518 21.76 -22.28 0.94
N GLY A 519 21.48 -21.98 -0.33
CA GLY A 519 20.56 -20.90 -0.68
C GLY A 519 21.23 -19.53 -0.69
N ARG A 520 20.52 -18.53 -1.21
CA ARG A 520 21.03 -17.15 -1.28
C ARG A 520 20.32 -16.29 -0.24
N LEU A 521 21.09 -15.63 0.61
CA LEU A 521 20.56 -14.66 1.57
C LEU A 521 20.26 -13.34 0.85
N GLU A 522 18.99 -12.93 0.85
CA GLU A 522 18.53 -11.73 0.13
C GLU A 522 18.73 -10.46 0.98
N SER A 523 18.40 -10.53 2.29
CA SER A 523 18.54 -9.39 3.21
C SER A 523 18.73 -9.83 4.66
N LEU A 524 19.69 -9.20 5.33
CA LEU A 524 19.84 -9.17 6.79
C LEU A 524 19.28 -7.85 7.33
N SER A 525 18.00 -7.58 7.06
CA SER A 525 17.28 -6.59 7.86
C SER A 525 17.33 -7.05 9.32
N GLY A 526 17.50 -6.15 10.28
CA GLY A 526 17.53 -6.56 11.70
C GLY A 526 16.25 -7.26 12.15
N SER A 527 15.17 -7.13 11.37
CA SER A 527 13.80 -7.56 11.62
C SER A 527 13.39 -8.93 11.06
N GLU A 528 13.85 -9.31 9.87
CA GLU A 528 13.44 -10.54 9.17
C GLU A 528 14.58 -11.10 8.30
N MET A 529 14.68 -12.43 8.22
CA MET A 529 15.61 -13.14 7.33
C MET A 529 14.87 -13.62 6.07
N ARG A 530 15.37 -13.26 4.88
CA ARG A 530 14.85 -13.77 3.59
C ARG A 530 15.89 -14.66 2.93
N VAL A 531 15.52 -15.90 2.62
CA VAL A 531 16.41 -16.91 2.02
C VAL A 531 15.78 -17.47 0.76
N GLU A 532 16.53 -17.45 -0.34
CA GLU A 532 16.06 -17.92 -1.65
C GLU A 532 16.60 -19.31 -1.99
N TYR A 533 15.76 -20.16 -2.58
CA TYR A 533 16.17 -21.39 -3.25
C TYR A 533 17.24 -21.09 -4.31
N THR A 534 18.30 -21.88 -4.45
CA THR A 534 19.24 -21.77 -5.58
C THR A 534 18.81 -22.67 -6.74
N TYR A 535 19.19 -22.34 -7.97
CA TYR A 535 18.91 -23.18 -9.14
C TYR A 535 20.23 -23.70 -9.70
N GLU A 536 20.45 -25.00 -9.62
CA GLU A 536 21.71 -25.64 -10.03
C GLU A 536 21.40 -26.92 -10.81
N ASN A 537 22.12 -27.15 -11.91
CA ASN A 537 21.99 -28.35 -12.77
C ASN A 537 20.57 -28.67 -13.28
N GLY A 538 19.68 -27.67 -13.35
CA GLY A 538 18.30 -27.85 -13.81
C GLY A 538 17.30 -28.18 -12.70
N GLU A 539 17.70 -28.12 -11.43
CA GLU A 539 16.84 -28.35 -10.28
C GLU A 539 16.90 -27.19 -9.28
N TRP A 540 15.77 -26.92 -8.62
CA TRP A 540 15.72 -25.99 -7.51
C TRP A 540 16.23 -26.67 -6.25
N ILE A 541 17.29 -26.10 -5.68
CA ILE A 541 17.86 -26.52 -4.41
C ILE A 541 17.27 -25.63 -3.30
N PRO A 542 16.49 -26.20 -2.38
CA PRO A 542 15.99 -25.47 -1.21
C PRO A 542 17.12 -25.02 -0.28
N PRO A 543 16.90 -23.94 0.50
CA PRO A 543 17.86 -23.50 1.48
C PRO A 543 17.95 -24.47 2.67
N ASN A 544 19.19 -24.76 3.07
CA ASN A 544 19.51 -25.45 4.31
C ASN A 544 19.91 -24.44 5.36
N LEU A 545 19.25 -24.50 6.53
CA LEU A 545 19.49 -23.57 7.62
C LEU A 545 19.97 -24.33 8.85
N GLN A 546 21.03 -23.83 9.48
CA GLN A 546 21.48 -24.31 10.78
C GLN A 546 21.17 -23.28 11.85
N VAL A 547 20.56 -23.72 12.94
CA VAL A 547 20.33 -22.91 14.14
C VAL A 547 21.44 -23.17 15.13
N LYS A 548 22.09 -22.11 15.60
CA LYS A 548 23.14 -22.16 16.60
C LYS A 548 22.74 -21.35 17.81
N LEU A 549 22.79 -21.97 18.98
CA LEU A 549 22.44 -21.36 20.26
C LEU A 549 23.71 -21.19 21.09
N THR A 550 23.94 -19.98 21.61
CA THR A 550 25.09 -19.67 22.47
C THR A 550 24.61 -19.07 23.79
N ASN A 551 24.97 -19.70 24.90
CA ASN A 551 24.65 -19.26 26.25
C ASN A 551 25.72 -18.29 26.75
N HIS A 552 25.41 -17.00 26.84
CA HIS A 552 26.30 -15.97 27.37
C HIS A 552 26.15 -15.77 28.89
N SER A 553 25.20 -16.45 29.51
CA SER A 553 24.97 -16.36 30.95
C SER A 553 25.96 -17.19 31.77
N ASN A 554 25.99 -16.93 33.08
CA ASN A 554 26.74 -17.73 34.05
C ASN A 554 25.94 -18.92 34.61
N LYS A 555 24.76 -19.21 34.06
CA LYS A 555 23.87 -20.29 34.52
C LYS A 555 23.79 -21.40 33.46
N THR A 556 23.48 -22.61 33.91
CA THR A 556 23.01 -23.64 32.99
C THR A 556 21.61 -23.27 32.53
N LEU A 557 21.40 -23.30 31.21
CA LEU A 557 20.11 -23.05 30.58
C LEU A 557 19.66 -24.32 29.86
N PHE A 558 18.35 -24.50 29.79
CA PHE A 558 17.68 -25.54 29.02
C PHE A 558 16.92 -24.84 27.90
N CYS A 559 17.03 -25.28 26.66
CA CYS A 559 16.42 -24.59 25.52
C CYS A 559 15.98 -25.53 24.41
N ASN A 560 14.98 -25.10 23.63
CA ASN A 560 14.64 -25.73 22.36
C ASN A 560 14.02 -24.68 21.42
N VAL A 561 14.01 -24.96 20.13
CA VAL A 561 13.46 -24.09 19.09
C VAL A 561 12.29 -24.81 18.43
N LEU A 562 11.13 -24.15 18.44
CA LEU A 562 9.95 -24.59 17.72
C LEU A 562 9.97 -24.00 16.31
N ASP A 563 9.48 -24.75 15.35
CA ASP A 563 9.18 -24.29 13.99
C ASP A 563 7.66 -24.14 13.83
N LEU A 564 7.18 -22.90 13.65
CA LEU A 564 5.78 -22.58 13.45
C LEU A 564 5.57 -22.20 11.97
N SER A 565 4.94 -23.10 11.22
CA SER A 565 4.75 -22.91 9.78
C SER A 565 3.43 -22.27 9.39
N GLU A 566 3.39 -21.68 8.20
CA GLU A 566 2.19 -21.09 7.59
C GLU A 566 1.06 -22.11 7.33
N SER A 567 1.37 -23.41 7.40
CA SER A 567 0.38 -24.51 7.42
C SER A 567 -0.31 -24.72 8.78
N TYR A 568 -0.01 -23.87 9.76
CA TYR A 568 -0.43 -23.97 11.16
C TYR A 568 0.14 -25.20 11.90
N ALA A 569 1.20 -25.82 11.36
CA ALA A 569 1.94 -26.87 12.07
C ALA A 569 2.90 -26.24 13.09
N VAL A 570 3.19 -27.00 14.15
CA VAL A 570 4.26 -26.70 15.12
C VAL A 570 5.12 -27.94 15.28
N ALA A 571 6.40 -27.83 14.98
CA ALA A 571 7.36 -28.92 15.05
C ALA A 571 8.56 -28.56 15.94
N VAL A 572 9.29 -29.57 16.42
CA VAL A 572 10.58 -29.40 17.12
C VAL A 572 11.69 -30.11 16.33
N PRO A 573 12.12 -29.58 15.17
CA PRO A 573 12.98 -30.34 14.23
C PRO A 573 14.48 -30.19 14.50
N PHE A 574 14.91 -29.23 15.32
CA PHE A 574 16.31 -28.76 15.28
C PHE A 574 17.31 -29.64 16.04
N PHE A 575 16.88 -30.39 17.07
CA PHE A 575 17.77 -31.13 17.96
C PHE A 575 17.28 -32.57 18.18
N GLU A 576 18.18 -33.46 18.61
CA GLU A 576 17.87 -34.87 18.89
C GLU A 576 16.88 -34.99 20.06
N GLU A 577 17.12 -34.18 21.09
CA GLU A 577 16.22 -34.04 22.22
C GLU A 577 14.95 -33.27 21.79
N LYS A 578 13.82 -33.98 21.79
CA LYS A 578 12.48 -33.40 21.64
C LYS A 578 12.04 -32.60 22.87
N SER A 579 12.62 -32.91 24.04
CA SER A 579 12.60 -32.07 25.24
C SER A 579 13.67 -30.98 25.17
N SER A 580 13.95 -30.26 26.25
CA SER A 580 14.94 -29.19 26.26
C SER A 580 16.40 -29.68 26.18
N VAL A 581 17.21 -29.04 25.33
CA VAL A 581 18.66 -29.24 25.25
C VAL A 581 19.36 -28.49 26.39
N ARG A 582 20.29 -29.14 27.07
CA ARG A 582 21.05 -28.55 28.19
C ARG A 582 22.30 -27.80 27.71
N LEU A 583 22.33 -26.48 27.90
CA LEU A 583 23.46 -25.60 27.63
C LEU A 583 24.20 -25.19 28.91
N ALA A 584 25.47 -25.57 29.01
CA ALA A 584 26.36 -25.09 30.06
C ALA A 584 26.62 -23.57 29.94
N PRO A 585 27.03 -22.88 31.01
CA PRO A 585 27.50 -21.49 30.93
C PRO A 585 28.56 -21.33 29.85
N THR A 586 28.47 -20.30 29.01
CA THR A 586 29.38 -20.07 27.85
C THR A 586 29.37 -21.18 26.78
N GLY A 587 28.43 -22.13 26.88
CA GLY A 587 28.30 -23.25 25.95
C GLY A 587 27.60 -22.85 24.65
N THR A 588 27.89 -23.59 23.58
CA THR A 588 27.24 -23.47 22.28
C THR A 588 26.74 -24.84 21.84
N VAL A 589 25.57 -24.87 21.18
CA VAL A 589 25.05 -26.04 20.48
C VAL A 589 24.57 -25.62 19.09
N SER A 590 24.77 -26.48 18.10
CA SER A 590 24.25 -26.30 16.74
C SER A 590 23.21 -27.38 16.46
N SER A 591 22.18 -27.03 15.71
CA SER A 591 21.21 -27.96 15.14
C SER A 591 21.86 -28.85 14.08
N TYR A 592 21.10 -29.84 13.61
CA TYR A 592 21.44 -30.59 12.40
C TYR A 592 21.75 -29.66 11.21
N ASP A 593 22.62 -30.12 10.32
CA ASP A 593 23.09 -29.44 9.12
C ASP A 593 22.29 -29.78 7.85
N ASP A 594 21.33 -30.71 7.94
CA ASP A 594 20.48 -31.18 6.84
C ASP A 594 19.03 -30.66 6.90
N LEU A 595 18.74 -29.67 7.76
CA LEU A 595 17.41 -29.06 7.87
C LEU A 595 17.08 -28.25 6.63
N THR A 596 16.30 -28.88 5.77
CA THR A 596 15.85 -28.34 4.49
C THR A 596 14.47 -27.71 4.65
N PHE A 597 14.35 -26.44 4.28
CA PHE A 597 13.07 -25.73 4.32
C PHE A 597 12.48 -25.60 2.92
N ILE A 598 11.26 -26.11 2.74
CA ILE A 598 10.60 -26.16 1.44
C ILE A 598 9.25 -25.46 1.45
N ILE A 599 8.93 -24.75 0.36
CA ILE A 599 7.57 -24.40 0.01
C ILE A 599 6.88 -25.69 -0.46
N PRO A 600 5.76 -26.13 0.15
CA PRO A 600 5.11 -27.36 -0.28
C PRO A 600 4.55 -27.24 -1.71
N ASP A 601 4.62 -28.32 -2.50
CA ASP A 601 4.26 -28.30 -3.93
C ASP A 601 2.83 -27.80 -4.19
N ALA A 602 1.88 -28.16 -3.34
CA ALA A 602 0.50 -27.68 -3.44
C ALA A 602 0.37 -26.14 -3.36
N TYR A 603 1.29 -25.46 -2.66
CA TYR A 603 1.33 -24.00 -2.59
C TYR A 603 1.95 -23.41 -3.87
N LEU A 604 3.01 -24.04 -4.39
CA LEU A 604 3.64 -23.66 -5.65
C LEU A 604 2.68 -23.83 -6.83
N GLU A 605 1.88 -24.90 -6.84
CA GLU A 605 0.80 -25.14 -7.80
C GLU A 605 -0.36 -24.12 -7.71
N GLN A 606 -0.42 -23.34 -6.62
CA GLN A 606 -1.32 -22.20 -6.47
C GLN A 606 -0.63 -20.86 -6.79
N GLY A 607 0.66 -20.89 -7.17
CA GLY A 607 1.47 -19.72 -7.50
C GLY A 607 1.96 -18.94 -6.29
N ILE A 608 2.06 -19.60 -5.12
CA ILE A 608 2.67 -19.04 -3.92
C ILE A 608 4.17 -19.23 -4.01
N THR A 609 4.90 -18.13 -3.92
CA THR A 609 6.36 -18.09 -4.16
C THR A 609 7.14 -17.65 -2.93
N GLU A 610 6.44 -17.14 -1.91
CA GLU A 610 6.98 -16.86 -0.58
C GLU A 610 6.27 -17.73 0.46
N TYR A 611 7.04 -18.32 1.38
CA TYR A 611 6.52 -19.11 2.49
C TYR A 611 7.18 -18.70 3.79
N LYS A 612 6.40 -18.40 4.82
CA LYS A 612 6.91 -17.91 6.10
C LYS A 612 6.97 -18.99 7.17
N GLU A 613 8.11 -19.03 7.85
CA GLU A 613 8.36 -19.82 9.05
C GLU A 613 8.65 -18.88 10.23
N VAL A 614 8.16 -19.23 11.42
CA VAL A 614 8.51 -18.54 12.66
C VAL A 614 9.24 -19.51 13.58
N PHE A 615 10.52 -19.26 13.83
CA PHE A 615 11.30 -20.02 14.79
C PHE A 615 11.12 -19.41 16.17
N LYS A 616 10.58 -20.19 17.11
CA LYS A 616 10.33 -19.76 18.48
C LYS A 616 11.23 -20.50 19.46
N LEU A 617 12.25 -19.81 19.95
CA LEU A 617 13.16 -20.29 20.96
C LEU A 617 12.50 -20.19 22.35
N ILE A 618 12.43 -21.30 23.07
CA ILE A 618 12.06 -21.36 24.49
C ILE A 618 13.33 -21.64 25.30
N VAL A 619 13.53 -20.89 26.38
CA VAL A 619 14.68 -21.04 27.29
C VAL A 619 14.17 -21.09 28.72
N SER A 620 14.67 -22.01 29.52
CA SER A 620 14.33 -22.18 30.94
C SER A 620 15.57 -22.45 31.80
N THR A 621 15.48 -22.17 33.09
CA THR A 621 16.49 -22.60 34.08
C THR A 621 16.30 -24.05 34.56
N THR A 622 15.19 -24.67 34.17
CA THR A 622 14.80 -26.05 34.47
C THR A 622 14.50 -26.80 33.18
N GLU A 623 14.62 -28.12 33.20
CA GLU A 623 14.27 -28.98 32.05
C GLU A 623 12.78 -28.86 31.72
N PHE A 624 12.43 -28.90 30.43
CA PHE A 624 11.05 -28.82 29.95
C PHE A 624 10.83 -29.66 28.70
N HIS A 625 9.56 -29.93 28.37
CA HIS A 625 9.14 -30.76 27.24
C HIS A 625 8.56 -29.91 26.09
N ALA A 626 9.41 -29.53 25.12
CA ALA A 626 9.00 -28.71 23.98
C ALA A 626 8.00 -29.42 23.06
N ASP A 627 8.08 -30.75 22.97
CA ASP A 627 7.20 -31.63 22.20
C ASP A 627 5.74 -31.61 22.64
N LEU A 628 5.45 -31.09 23.85
CA LEU A 628 4.09 -30.81 24.30
C LEU A 628 3.36 -29.80 23.42
N LEU A 629 4.10 -28.97 22.67
CA LEU A 629 3.55 -27.97 21.77
C LEU A 629 3.43 -28.46 20.31
N GLU A 630 3.95 -29.66 19.98
CA GLU A 630 3.86 -30.18 18.63
C GLU A 630 2.40 -30.38 18.21
N GLN A 631 2.07 -29.90 17.01
CA GLN A 631 0.83 -30.19 16.32
C GLN A 631 1.10 -30.32 14.83
N ASP A 632 0.43 -31.27 14.19
CA ASP A 632 0.46 -31.38 12.74
C ASP A 632 -0.19 -30.13 12.10
N GLY A 633 0.05 -29.89 10.81
CA GLY A 633 -0.68 -28.88 10.05
C GLY A 633 -2.19 -29.16 10.02
N LEU A 634 -2.98 -28.31 9.37
CA LEU A 634 -4.45 -28.39 9.33
C LEU A 634 -5.04 -29.70 8.74
N ASN A 635 -4.97 -30.75 9.54
CA ASN A 635 -5.68 -32.02 9.55
C ASN A 635 -5.99 -32.32 11.04
N PRO A 636 -7.09 -33.03 11.37
CA PRO A 636 -7.55 -33.13 12.75
C PRO A 636 -6.52 -33.82 13.66
N PRO A 637 -6.30 -33.31 14.88
CA PRO A 637 -5.33 -33.88 15.81
C PRO A 637 -5.76 -35.26 16.33
N GLU A 638 -4.78 -36.10 16.67
CA GLU A 638 -5.01 -37.37 17.36
C GLU A 638 -5.71 -37.16 18.72
N THR A 639 -6.73 -37.97 18.99
CA THR A 639 -7.66 -37.81 20.12
C THR A 639 -7.11 -38.15 21.52
N ARG A 640 -5.81 -38.40 21.72
CA ARG A 640 -5.24 -38.65 23.06
C ARG A 640 -3.71 -38.56 23.05
N ARG A 641 -3.16 -37.53 23.71
CA ARG A 641 -1.82 -37.60 24.31
C ARG A 641 -1.98 -37.67 25.83
N ASP A 642 -1.23 -38.58 26.44
CA ASP A 642 -1.25 -38.81 27.88
C ASP A 642 -0.66 -37.57 28.58
N VAL A 643 -1.43 -36.92 29.46
CA VAL A 643 -0.92 -35.80 30.25
C VAL A 643 -0.06 -36.41 31.36
N GLY A 644 1.25 -36.48 31.14
CA GLY A 644 2.21 -36.93 32.14
C GLY A 644 2.13 -36.15 33.47
N ASN A 645 2.68 -36.70 34.53
CA ASN A 645 2.88 -36.00 35.81
C ASN A 645 4.02 -34.96 35.64
N TYR A 646 3.73 -33.79 35.09
CA TYR A 646 4.68 -32.68 34.95
C TYR A 646 4.74 -31.84 36.24
N GLU A 647 5.95 -31.57 36.76
CA GLU A 647 6.18 -30.90 38.06
C GLU A 647 6.43 -29.37 37.95
N GLY A 648 6.55 -28.81 36.74
CA GLY A 648 6.87 -27.40 36.47
C GLY A 648 5.72 -26.58 35.88
N THR A 649 5.72 -25.27 36.14
CA THR A 649 4.75 -24.29 35.60
C THR A 649 4.80 -24.11 34.08
N LEU A 650 5.98 -24.26 33.46
CA LEU A 650 6.14 -24.12 32.00
C LEU A 650 5.54 -25.32 31.25
N ASP A 651 5.85 -26.55 31.68
CA ASP A 651 5.26 -27.76 31.08
C ASP A 651 3.74 -27.78 31.20
N GLN A 652 3.19 -27.29 32.31
CA GLN A 652 1.74 -27.20 32.50
C GLN A 652 1.10 -26.13 31.63
N LEU A 653 1.79 -24.99 31.40
CA LEU A 653 1.36 -23.98 30.44
C LEU A 653 1.34 -24.55 29.02
N MET A 654 2.40 -25.28 28.63
CA MET A 654 2.51 -25.92 27.31
C MET A 654 1.47 -27.03 27.12
N ALA A 655 1.26 -27.89 28.12
CA ALA A 655 0.20 -28.89 28.09
C ALA A 655 -1.20 -28.24 28.03
N GLY A 656 -1.38 -27.08 28.67
CA GLY A 656 -2.60 -26.29 28.62
C GLY A 656 -2.96 -25.78 27.22
N VAL A 657 -1.99 -25.56 26.35
CA VAL A 657 -2.21 -25.16 24.94
C VAL A 657 -2.95 -26.24 24.16
N ASN A 658 -2.69 -27.52 24.46
CA ASN A 658 -3.28 -28.67 23.77
C ASN A 658 -4.40 -29.37 24.58
N SER A 659 -4.67 -28.92 25.81
CA SER A 659 -5.68 -29.50 26.69
C SER A 659 -7.02 -28.79 26.57
N ARG A 660 -8.13 -29.55 26.54
CA ARG A 660 -9.50 -28.98 26.62
C ARG A 660 -9.93 -28.61 28.04
N GLU A 661 -9.04 -28.79 29.03
CA GLU A 661 -9.29 -28.47 30.44
C GLU A 661 -8.24 -27.48 30.98
N PRO A 662 -8.63 -26.52 31.85
CA PRO A 662 -7.71 -25.62 32.52
C PRO A 662 -6.79 -26.39 33.47
N VAL A 663 -5.49 -26.42 33.16
CA VAL A 663 -4.47 -27.09 33.96
C VAL A 663 -4.04 -26.16 35.12
N ARG A 664 -4.06 -26.66 36.36
CA ARG A 664 -3.61 -25.91 37.55
C ARG A 664 -2.21 -26.31 37.96
N ALA A 665 -1.40 -25.32 38.35
CA ALA A 665 -0.02 -25.58 38.67
C ALA A 665 0.21 -26.31 40.00
N ARG A 666 1.17 -27.25 40.00
CA ARG A 666 1.68 -27.96 41.19
C ARG A 666 3.20 -28.06 41.07
N GLY A 667 3.94 -27.60 42.09
CA GLY A 667 5.40 -27.75 42.15
C GLY A 667 6.18 -26.43 42.19
N SER A 668 7.30 -26.38 41.46
CA SER A 668 8.21 -25.22 41.39
C SER A 668 7.89 -24.29 40.23
N PHE A 669 8.11 -22.99 40.45
CA PHE A 669 8.02 -21.95 39.42
C PHE A 669 9.25 -21.99 38.50
N ASP A 670 9.01 -22.19 37.21
CA ASP A 670 10.04 -22.17 36.18
C ASP A 670 10.35 -20.73 35.75
N ASP A 671 11.63 -20.44 35.64
CA ASP A 671 12.13 -19.16 35.15
C ASP A 671 12.51 -19.33 33.69
N TRP A 672 11.70 -18.78 32.78
CA TRP A 672 11.78 -19.03 31.34
C TRP A 672 11.56 -17.78 30.50
N MET A 673 11.93 -17.81 29.22
CA MET A 673 11.72 -16.74 28.24
C MET A 673 11.51 -17.30 26.83
N THR A 674 10.99 -16.46 25.93
CA THR A 674 10.90 -16.73 24.50
C THR A 674 11.67 -15.70 23.66
N LYS A 675 12.16 -16.14 22.49
CA LYS A 675 12.65 -15.31 21.39
C LYS A 675 12.09 -15.83 20.08
N GLU A 676 11.83 -14.94 19.14
CA GLU A 676 11.26 -15.27 17.84
C GLU A 676 12.13 -14.77 16.68
N VAL A 677 12.20 -15.55 15.60
CA VAL A 677 12.79 -15.11 14.33
C VAL A 677 11.89 -15.55 13.19
N THR A 678 11.49 -14.61 12.33
CA THR A 678 10.75 -14.90 11.10
C THR A 678 11.71 -15.13 9.95
N ILE A 679 11.48 -16.22 9.20
CA ILE A 679 12.17 -16.56 7.97
C ILE A 679 11.16 -16.58 6.85
N THR A 680 11.42 -15.81 5.79
CA THR A 680 10.68 -15.95 4.53
C THR A 680 11.55 -16.72 3.55
N ILE A 681 11.04 -17.86 3.12
CA ILE A 681 11.62 -18.69 2.08
C ILE A 681 11.04 -18.23 0.75
N VAL A 682 11.90 -18.00 -0.24
CA VAL A 682 11.48 -17.52 -1.57
C VAL A 682 11.88 -18.52 -2.65
N ARG A 683 10.92 -18.96 -3.45
CA ARG A 683 11.16 -19.77 -4.66
C ARG A 683 10.52 -19.08 -5.87
N SER A 684 11.36 -18.62 -6.80
CA SER A 684 10.87 -18.10 -8.07
C SER A 684 10.24 -19.22 -8.92
N PRO A 685 9.19 -18.93 -9.69
CA PRO A 685 8.63 -19.89 -10.64
C PRO A 685 9.65 -20.29 -11.72
N ASP A 686 9.51 -21.52 -12.22
CA ASP A 686 10.36 -22.05 -13.30
C ASP A 686 10.23 -21.21 -14.57
N ALA A 687 11.37 -20.77 -15.11
CA ALA A 687 11.42 -20.14 -16.42
C ALA A 687 11.22 -21.20 -17.51
N GLN A 688 10.18 -21.01 -18.31
CA GLN A 688 9.81 -21.92 -19.38
C GLN A 688 10.13 -21.31 -20.75
N PRO A 689 10.61 -22.09 -21.73
CA PRO A 689 10.87 -21.57 -23.06
C PRO A 689 9.56 -21.19 -23.76
N ILE A 690 9.51 -19.99 -24.34
CA ILE A 690 8.45 -19.63 -25.29
C ILE A 690 8.58 -20.56 -26.50
N GLN A 691 7.56 -21.36 -26.77
CA GLN A 691 7.56 -22.30 -27.89
C GLN A 691 7.15 -21.60 -29.19
N SER A 692 7.54 -22.17 -30.33
CA SER A 692 7.18 -21.64 -31.65
C SER A 692 5.87 -22.21 -32.20
N ASP A 693 5.36 -23.32 -31.65
CA ASP A 693 4.26 -24.10 -32.23
C ASP A 693 3.10 -24.40 -31.27
N ARG A 694 3.27 -24.19 -29.97
CA ARG A 694 2.25 -24.46 -28.92
C ARG A 694 2.33 -23.45 -27.78
N SER A 695 1.26 -23.30 -27.02
CA SER A 695 1.30 -22.46 -25.83
C SER A 695 2.18 -23.04 -24.72
N THR A 696 2.78 -22.15 -23.94
CA THR A 696 3.52 -22.44 -22.70
C THR A 696 2.61 -22.12 -21.51
N ILE A 697 2.30 -23.12 -20.69
CA ILE A 697 1.51 -22.93 -19.46
C ILE A 697 2.48 -22.50 -18.36
N LEU A 698 2.29 -21.29 -17.82
CA LEU A 698 3.09 -20.79 -16.69
C LEU A 698 2.48 -21.18 -15.35
N GLN A 699 1.15 -21.16 -15.28
CA GLN A 699 0.39 -21.59 -14.11
C GLN A 699 -0.90 -22.25 -14.60
N THR A 700 -1.08 -23.53 -14.27
CA THR A 700 -2.20 -24.35 -14.77
C THR A 700 -3.54 -23.70 -14.44
N GLY A 701 -4.33 -23.41 -15.48
CA GLY A 701 -5.65 -22.79 -15.31
C GLY A 701 -5.60 -21.31 -14.90
N VAL A 702 -4.44 -20.65 -14.92
CA VAL A 702 -4.31 -19.25 -14.50
C VAL A 702 -3.63 -18.39 -15.57
N VAL A 703 -2.43 -18.73 -16.04
CA VAL A 703 -1.71 -17.98 -17.08
C VAL A 703 -1.12 -18.91 -18.12
N GLU A 704 -1.44 -18.64 -19.39
CA GLU A 704 -0.92 -19.32 -20.56
C GLU A 704 -0.29 -18.28 -21.50
N VAL A 705 0.93 -18.54 -21.98
CA VAL A 705 1.61 -17.72 -22.99
C VAL A 705 1.48 -18.44 -24.33
N GLN A 706 0.90 -17.78 -25.34
CA GLN A 706 0.77 -18.36 -26.68
C GLN A 706 2.15 -18.47 -27.36
N SER A 707 2.26 -19.38 -28.34
CA SER A 707 3.50 -19.52 -29.11
C SER A 707 3.86 -18.25 -29.87
N HIS A 708 5.16 -18.03 -30.06
CA HIS A 708 5.67 -16.97 -30.94
C HIS A 708 6.71 -17.55 -31.91
N PRO A 709 6.58 -17.33 -33.24
CA PRO A 709 7.37 -18.04 -34.24
C PRO A 709 8.87 -17.74 -34.18
N GLU A 710 9.24 -16.50 -33.84
CA GLU A 710 10.63 -16.01 -33.93
C GLU A 710 11.25 -15.54 -32.61
N LEU A 711 10.45 -15.44 -31.54
CA LEU A 711 10.94 -14.89 -30.26
C LEU A 711 11.64 -16.00 -29.50
N GLN A 712 12.90 -15.77 -29.12
CA GLN A 712 13.67 -16.69 -28.30
C GLN A 712 13.87 -16.09 -26.93
N ALA A 713 13.07 -16.54 -25.96
CA ALA A 713 13.16 -16.14 -24.57
C ALA A 713 12.65 -17.25 -23.64
N GLN A 714 13.10 -17.19 -22.41
CA GLN A 714 12.49 -17.91 -21.29
C GLN A 714 11.49 -16.97 -20.62
N VAL A 715 10.39 -17.51 -20.11
CA VAL A 715 9.30 -16.74 -19.49
C VAL A 715 8.90 -17.35 -18.16
N ASN A 716 8.73 -16.51 -17.14
CA ASN A 716 8.21 -16.88 -15.82
C ASN A 716 7.33 -15.75 -15.26
N LEU A 717 6.45 -16.12 -14.32
CA LEU A 717 5.75 -15.15 -13.48
C LEU A 717 6.65 -14.71 -12.32
N THR A 718 6.45 -13.48 -11.85
CA THR A 718 7.11 -12.94 -10.66
C THR A 718 6.21 -11.94 -9.95
N THR A 719 6.63 -11.46 -8.79
CA THR A 719 5.91 -10.45 -8.00
C THR A 719 6.47 -9.06 -8.31
N VAL A 720 5.63 -8.02 -8.20
CA VAL A 720 6.06 -6.63 -8.40
C VAL A 720 7.23 -6.26 -7.46
N PRO A 721 7.23 -6.61 -6.15
CA PRO A 721 8.36 -6.32 -5.28
C PRO A 721 9.67 -6.99 -5.73
N GLN A 722 9.61 -8.25 -6.16
CA GLN A 722 10.80 -8.96 -6.65
C GLN A 722 11.33 -8.32 -7.93
N ALA A 723 10.47 -8.09 -8.92
CA ALA A 723 10.84 -7.46 -10.18
C ALA A 723 11.37 -6.02 -9.98
N SER A 724 10.82 -5.29 -9.01
CA SER A 724 11.24 -3.91 -8.75
C SER A 724 12.59 -3.80 -8.04
N ARG A 725 12.91 -4.71 -7.11
CA ARG A 725 14.21 -4.74 -6.43
C ARG A 725 15.36 -4.90 -7.44
N ASP A 726 15.17 -5.77 -8.42
CA ASP A 726 16.12 -5.94 -9.54
C ASP A 726 16.33 -4.61 -10.33
N LEU A 727 15.30 -3.75 -10.35
CA LEU A 727 15.32 -2.42 -10.99
C LEU A 727 15.72 -1.28 -10.04
N GLY A 728 16.13 -1.54 -8.79
CA GLY A 728 16.51 -0.49 -7.83
C GLY A 728 15.35 0.14 -7.05
N ASN A 729 14.31 -0.65 -6.77
CA ASN A 729 13.02 -0.24 -6.19
C ASN A 729 12.23 0.75 -7.07
N LEU A 730 12.43 0.68 -8.39
CA LEU A 730 11.57 1.33 -9.37
C LEU A 730 10.36 0.42 -9.60
N ILE A 731 9.25 0.71 -8.91
CA ILE A 731 8.07 -0.19 -8.88
C ILE A 731 7.15 0.09 -10.07
N LEU A 732 6.66 1.34 -10.19
CA LEU A 732 5.72 1.77 -11.23
C LEU A 732 5.89 3.27 -11.50
N PRO A 733 5.47 3.76 -12.68
CA PRO A 733 5.31 5.18 -12.96
C PRO A 733 4.54 5.94 -11.87
N ALA A 734 4.96 7.16 -11.54
CA ALA A 734 4.29 7.98 -10.53
C ALA A 734 2.78 8.15 -10.80
N ILE A 735 2.38 8.37 -12.05
CA ILE A 735 0.98 8.57 -12.43
C ILE A 735 0.08 7.36 -12.11
N LEU A 736 0.64 6.13 -12.11
CA LEU A 736 -0.07 4.90 -11.75
C LEU A 736 -0.03 4.62 -10.23
N ARG A 737 0.75 5.39 -9.48
CA ARG A 737 0.91 5.29 -8.03
C ARG A 737 0.04 6.31 -7.27
N GLN A 738 -0.40 7.37 -7.95
CA GLN A 738 -1.06 8.53 -7.34
C GLN A 738 -2.50 8.27 -6.86
N GLN A 739 -3.26 7.39 -7.52
CA GLN A 739 -4.66 7.12 -7.22
C GLN A 739 -4.93 5.60 -7.13
N PRO A 740 -4.66 4.96 -5.97
CA PRO A 740 -4.78 3.50 -5.83
C PRO A 740 -6.23 2.97 -6.00
N TYR A 741 -7.26 3.82 -5.94
CA TYR A 741 -8.64 3.43 -6.26
C TYR A 741 -8.94 3.38 -7.78
N VAL A 742 -8.02 3.92 -8.59
CA VAL A 742 -8.13 3.98 -10.07
C VAL A 742 -7.16 2.99 -10.70
N THR A 743 -5.99 2.76 -10.08
CA THR A 743 -4.94 1.87 -10.59
C THR A 743 -4.53 0.82 -9.58
N GLU A 744 -4.50 -0.44 -10.00
CA GLU A 744 -4.02 -1.57 -9.21
C GLU A 744 -3.16 -2.52 -10.06
N SER A 745 -2.23 -3.23 -9.42
CA SER A 745 -1.49 -4.28 -10.12
C SER A 745 -2.40 -5.46 -10.44
N PHE A 746 -2.44 -5.87 -11.70
CA PHE A 746 -3.23 -7.00 -12.17
C PHE A 746 -2.62 -8.31 -11.70
N GLN A 747 -3.15 -8.84 -10.60
CA GLN A 747 -2.71 -10.09 -10.01
C GLN A 747 -3.16 -11.27 -10.88
N PHE A 748 -2.20 -12.08 -11.33
CA PHE A 748 -2.45 -13.34 -12.00
C PHE A 748 -2.94 -14.40 -11.01
N THR A 749 -2.36 -14.46 -9.82
CA THR A 749 -2.71 -15.46 -8.80
C THR A 749 -3.35 -14.82 -7.57
N ASN A 750 -4.14 -15.61 -6.85
CA ASN A 750 -4.62 -15.24 -5.52
C ASN A 750 -3.55 -15.68 -4.51
N SER A 751 -2.89 -14.76 -3.80
CA SER A 751 -1.89 -15.14 -2.79
C SER A 751 -2.56 -15.78 -1.55
N ARG A 752 -1.83 -16.56 -0.74
CA ARG A 752 -2.16 -16.82 0.70
C ARG A 752 -1.25 -15.95 1.58
N GLY A 753 -1.71 -15.63 2.79
CA GLY A 753 -0.88 -14.92 3.77
C GLY A 753 -0.37 -13.55 3.28
N SER A 754 0.91 -13.26 3.55
CA SER A 754 1.62 -12.02 3.23
C SER A 754 2.33 -11.99 1.86
N ASP A 755 2.16 -13.01 1.01
CA ASP A 755 2.74 -13.04 -0.33
C ASP A 755 2.09 -11.95 -1.22
N PRO A 756 2.89 -11.07 -1.89
CA PRO A 756 2.41 -10.00 -2.76
C PRO A 756 1.79 -10.48 -4.08
N GLY A 757 1.66 -11.80 -4.32
CA GLY A 757 1.02 -12.42 -5.48
C GLY A 757 1.79 -12.23 -6.78
N LEU A 758 1.59 -13.15 -7.73
CA LEU A 758 2.20 -13.06 -9.05
C LEU A 758 1.46 -12.00 -9.87
N SER A 759 2.15 -10.94 -10.26
CA SER A 759 1.55 -9.79 -10.98
C SER A 759 2.49 -9.14 -11.98
N ALA A 760 3.63 -9.76 -12.25
CA ALA A 760 4.58 -9.35 -13.25
C ALA A 760 5.07 -10.57 -14.06
N LEU A 761 5.54 -10.31 -15.27
CA LEU A 761 6.13 -11.30 -16.16
C LEU A 761 7.60 -10.96 -16.34
N GLU A 762 8.46 -11.95 -16.21
CA GLU A 762 9.87 -11.84 -16.54
C GLU A 762 10.17 -12.62 -17.81
N LEU A 763 10.81 -11.94 -18.77
CA LEU A 763 11.45 -12.56 -19.92
C LEU A 763 12.95 -12.57 -19.68
N SER A 764 13.58 -13.74 -19.68
CA SER A 764 15.03 -13.89 -19.49
C SER A 764 15.67 -14.57 -20.70
N ASN A 765 17.00 -14.43 -20.86
CA ASN A 765 17.74 -14.89 -22.04
C ASN A 765 17.12 -14.38 -23.35
N VAL A 766 16.68 -13.13 -23.37
CA VAL A 766 15.90 -12.58 -24.48
C VAL A 766 16.80 -12.31 -25.69
N HIS A 767 16.49 -12.95 -26.81
CA HIS A 767 17.10 -12.71 -28.12
C HIS A 767 16.02 -12.28 -29.12
N ASN A 768 16.40 -11.42 -30.08
CA ASN A 768 15.51 -10.92 -31.13
C ASN A 768 14.23 -10.24 -30.64
N TYR A 769 14.24 -9.53 -29.51
CA TYR A 769 13.05 -8.89 -28.92
C TYR A 769 12.23 -8.01 -29.90
N GLN A 770 12.87 -7.47 -30.94
CA GLN A 770 12.26 -6.63 -31.98
C GLN A 770 11.27 -7.37 -32.91
N VAL A 771 11.23 -8.70 -32.87
CA VAL A 771 10.28 -9.51 -33.66
C VAL A 771 8.86 -9.48 -33.09
N VAL A 772 8.70 -9.07 -31.83
CA VAL A 772 7.38 -8.82 -31.24
C VAL A 772 6.89 -7.47 -31.74
N THR A 773 5.89 -7.50 -32.63
CA THR A 773 5.28 -6.31 -33.23
C THR A 773 3.76 -6.38 -33.12
N LYS A 774 3.05 -5.33 -33.54
CA LYS A 774 1.59 -5.35 -33.64
C LYS A 774 1.07 -6.45 -34.59
N GLU A 775 1.80 -6.74 -35.66
CA GLU A 775 1.47 -7.77 -36.64
C GLU A 775 1.87 -9.18 -36.17
N SER A 776 2.83 -9.29 -35.26
CA SER A 776 3.26 -10.53 -34.62
C SER A 776 3.40 -10.32 -33.09
N PRO A 777 2.28 -10.24 -32.34
CA PRO A 777 2.34 -9.94 -30.91
C PRO A 777 2.62 -11.19 -30.08
N LEU A 778 3.16 -10.99 -28.86
CA LEU A 778 3.21 -12.01 -27.83
C LEU A 778 1.90 -11.95 -27.03
N LYS A 779 1.16 -13.06 -26.96
CA LYS A 779 -0.16 -13.10 -26.32
C LYS A 779 -0.14 -13.94 -25.04
N LEU A 780 -0.86 -13.48 -24.04
CA LEU A 780 -1.11 -14.21 -22.79
C LEU A 780 -2.61 -14.38 -22.60
N LEU A 781 -3.05 -15.57 -22.20
CA LEU A 781 -4.41 -15.84 -21.78
C LEU A 781 -4.43 -16.03 -20.26
N VAL A 782 -5.21 -15.20 -19.57
CA VAL A 782 -5.30 -15.18 -18.11
C VAL A 782 -6.71 -15.52 -17.66
N ASP A 783 -6.86 -16.46 -16.74
CA ASP A 783 -8.15 -16.89 -16.16
C ASP A 783 -8.63 -15.95 -15.04
N LYS A 784 -8.61 -14.65 -15.33
CA LYS A 784 -9.12 -13.59 -14.47
C LYS A 784 -9.89 -12.58 -15.32
N PRO A 785 -11.17 -12.30 -15.02
CA PRO A 785 -11.97 -11.35 -15.79
C PRO A 785 -11.49 -9.91 -15.55
N LEU A 786 -11.62 -9.08 -16.58
CA LEU A 786 -11.69 -7.62 -16.47
C LEU A 786 -13.17 -7.20 -16.47
N ALA A 787 -13.55 -6.30 -15.57
CA ALA A 787 -14.87 -5.67 -15.63
C ALA A 787 -14.98 -4.73 -16.84
N ASP A 788 -16.20 -4.37 -17.23
CA ASP A 788 -16.43 -3.57 -18.46
C ASP A 788 -15.82 -2.16 -18.39
N ASN A 789 -15.53 -1.67 -17.19
CA ASN A 789 -14.86 -0.38 -16.93
C ASN A 789 -13.39 -0.56 -16.50
N GLU A 790 -12.80 -1.75 -16.67
CA GLU A 790 -11.42 -2.01 -16.30
C GLU A 790 -10.57 -2.25 -17.55
N HIS A 791 -9.56 -1.41 -17.73
CA HIS A 791 -8.57 -1.53 -18.79
C HIS A 791 -7.27 -2.10 -18.23
N LEU A 792 -6.48 -2.78 -19.06
CA LEU A 792 -5.19 -3.33 -18.64
C LEU A 792 -4.04 -2.74 -19.43
N LEU A 793 -3.05 -2.16 -18.73
CA LEU A 793 -1.83 -1.61 -19.29
C LEU A 793 -0.63 -2.51 -18.96
N ALA A 794 -0.02 -3.10 -19.99
CA ALA A 794 1.27 -3.76 -19.86
C ALA A 794 2.39 -2.74 -20.03
N LEU A 795 3.38 -2.71 -19.15
CA LEU A 795 4.48 -1.74 -19.18
C LEU A 795 5.82 -2.34 -18.73
N ALA A 796 6.92 -1.85 -19.28
CA ALA A 796 8.27 -2.22 -18.84
C ALA A 796 9.17 -0.99 -18.72
N TYR A 797 10.16 -1.08 -17.84
CA TYR A 797 11.22 -0.08 -17.71
C TYR A 797 12.45 -0.51 -18.51
N ASP A 798 13.01 0.37 -19.32
CA ASP A 798 14.14 0.06 -20.21
C ASP A 798 15.50 0.57 -19.70
N GLY A 799 15.55 1.06 -18.46
CA GLY A 799 16.72 1.70 -17.87
C GLY A 799 16.70 3.22 -17.91
N GLU A 800 15.80 3.80 -18.68
CA GLU A 800 15.59 5.25 -18.70
C GLU A 800 14.10 5.64 -18.66
N PHE A 801 13.24 4.90 -19.35
CA PHE A 801 11.82 5.22 -19.50
C PHE A 801 10.92 4.02 -19.22
N PHE A 802 9.74 4.27 -18.67
CA PHE A 802 8.63 3.34 -18.69
C PHE A 802 7.93 3.39 -20.04
N LEU A 803 7.81 2.25 -20.70
CA LEU A 803 7.19 2.11 -22.02
C LEU A 803 5.94 1.23 -21.91
N PRO A 804 4.78 1.67 -22.46
CA PRO A 804 3.66 0.79 -22.67
C PRO A 804 4.05 -0.30 -23.68
N LEU A 805 3.69 -1.54 -23.41
CA LEU A 805 4.01 -2.68 -24.26
C LEU A 805 2.80 -3.25 -24.99
N GLY A 806 1.61 -3.04 -24.44
CA GLY A 806 0.40 -3.68 -24.94
C GLY A 806 -0.80 -3.47 -24.01
N GLN A 807 -1.87 -4.19 -24.30
CA GLN A 807 -3.17 -4.03 -23.65
C GLN A 807 -3.83 -5.39 -23.35
N GLY A 808 -4.77 -5.41 -22.41
CA GLY A 808 -5.62 -6.57 -22.13
C GLY A 808 -7.04 -6.40 -22.68
N LEU A 809 -7.60 -7.46 -23.23
CA LEU A 809 -8.96 -7.52 -23.76
C LEU A 809 -9.73 -8.68 -23.13
N ARG A 810 -11.01 -8.45 -22.86
CA ARG A 810 -11.92 -9.50 -22.40
C ARG A 810 -12.26 -10.45 -23.55
N THR A 811 -12.17 -11.74 -23.28
CA THR A 811 -12.57 -12.82 -24.20
C THR A 811 -14.06 -13.17 -24.01
N GLU A 812 -14.68 -13.81 -25.01
CA GLU A 812 -16.09 -14.27 -24.95
C GLU A 812 -16.38 -15.20 -23.76
N ASN A 813 -15.37 -15.93 -23.28
CA ASN A 813 -15.49 -16.87 -22.16
C ASN A 813 -15.22 -16.24 -20.78
N GLY A 814 -15.06 -14.91 -20.69
CA GLY A 814 -14.80 -14.20 -19.43
C GLY A 814 -13.33 -14.18 -18.97
N LYS A 815 -12.40 -14.75 -19.74
CA LYS A 815 -10.95 -14.63 -19.51
C LYS A 815 -10.40 -13.32 -20.06
N THR A 816 -9.17 -12.96 -19.69
CA THR A 816 -8.45 -11.79 -20.22
C THR A 816 -7.33 -12.24 -21.16
N GLU A 817 -7.35 -11.80 -22.42
CA GLU A 817 -6.24 -11.94 -23.36
C GLU A 817 -5.38 -10.68 -23.31
N ILE A 818 -4.12 -10.79 -22.88
CA ILE A 818 -3.14 -9.70 -22.88
C ILE A 818 -2.31 -9.80 -24.16
N THR A 819 -2.33 -8.76 -24.98
CA THR A 819 -1.55 -8.68 -26.22
C THR A 819 -0.38 -7.72 -26.02
N ILE A 820 0.84 -8.24 -26.03
CA ILE A 820 2.09 -7.49 -26.02
C ILE A 820 2.52 -7.25 -27.46
N GLU A 821 2.45 -6.00 -27.90
CA GLU A 821 2.72 -5.60 -29.29
C GLU A 821 4.17 -5.15 -29.52
N ARG A 822 4.97 -5.04 -28.44
CA ARG A 822 6.39 -4.67 -28.49
C ARG A 822 7.10 -5.07 -27.21
N LEU A 823 8.42 -5.17 -27.28
CA LEU A 823 9.31 -5.39 -26.13
C LEU A 823 10.38 -4.30 -26.05
N THR A 824 10.85 -4.01 -24.84
CA THR A 824 11.98 -3.08 -24.62
C THR A 824 13.31 -3.77 -24.87
N GLU A 825 14.39 -2.98 -24.94
CA GLU A 825 15.73 -3.54 -24.88
C GLU A 825 15.92 -4.27 -23.53
N PRO A 826 16.47 -5.50 -23.52
CA PRO A 826 16.72 -6.22 -22.28
C PRO A 826 17.79 -5.51 -21.45
N MET A 827 17.60 -5.52 -20.13
CA MET A 827 18.50 -4.89 -19.18
C MET A 827 19.49 -5.89 -18.57
N THR A 828 20.68 -5.39 -18.23
CA THR A 828 21.65 -6.10 -17.38
C THR A 828 21.87 -5.26 -16.12
N LEU A 829 21.17 -5.59 -15.03
CA LEU A 829 21.19 -4.82 -13.79
C LEU A 829 21.77 -5.68 -12.68
N SER A 830 23.05 -5.43 -12.39
CA SER A 830 23.90 -6.04 -11.35
C SER A 830 24.63 -7.34 -11.74
N PRO A 831 25.97 -7.41 -11.59
CA PRO A 831 26.74 -8.64 -11.78
C PRO A 831 26.40 -9.75 -10.77
N ASN A 832 25.69 -9.41 -9.69
CA ASN A 832 25.29 -10.33 -8.63
C ASN A 832 23.80 -10.68 -8.65
N SER A 833 22.91 -10.10 -9.47
CA SER A 833 21.48 -10.48 -9.50
C SER A 833 21.28 -11.75 -10.34
N ARG A 834 20.24 -12.54 -10.03
CA ARG A 834 19.94 -13.81 -10.73
C ARG A 834 19.46 -13.65 -12.16
N SER A 835 19.13 -12.43 -12.60
CA SER A 835 18.74 -12.22 -13.98
C SER A 835 19.95 -12.54 -14.85
N LEU A 836 19.88 -13.68 -15.53
CA LEU A 836 20.73 -14.01 -16.65
C LEU A 836 20.90 -12.76 -17.53
N GLN A 837 22.10 -12.57 -18.08
CA GLN A 837 22.39 -11.50 -19.05
C GLN A 837 21.19 -11.32 -20.00
N ASN A 838 20.65 -10.09 -20.10
CA ASN A 838 19.40 -9.74 -20.81
C ASN A 838 18.08 -10.27 -20.21
N SER A 839 17.44 -9.47 -19.35
CA SER A 839 16.03 -9.67 -18.95
C SER A 839 15.13 -8.46 -19.24
N ILE A 840 13.83 -8.70 -19.42
CA ILE A 840 12.77 -7.70 -19.52
C ILE A 840 11.74 -8.02 -18.44
N LYS A 841 11.44 -7.04 -17.58
CA LYS A 841 10.41 -7.15 -16.55
C LYS A 841 9.18 -6.37 -17.00
N ILE A 842 8.03 -7.05 -17.07
CA ILE A 842 6.77 -6.49 -17.55
C ILE A 842 5.78 -6.46 -16.37
N PHE A 843 5.30 -5.27 -16.06
CA PHE A 843 4.27 -5.02 -15.05
C PHE A 843 2.92 -4.85 -15.74
N PHE A 844 1.86 -5.29 -15.07
CA PHE A 844 0.49 -5.21 -15.59
C PHE A 844 -0.35 -4.42 -14.61
N GLU A 845 -0.84 -3.26 -15.04
CA GLU A 845 -1.66 -2.39 -14.21
C GLU A 845 -3.08 -2.34 -14.75
N LYS A 846 -4.03 -2.74 -13.91
CA LYS A 846 -5.45 -2.54 -14.15
C LYS A 846 -5.77 -1.09 -13.86
N VAL A 847 -6.45 -0.43 -14.78
CA VAL A 847 -6.87 0.96 -14.69
C VAL A 847 -8.39 0.98 -14.79
N ALA A 848 -9.06 1.26 -13.69
CA ALA A 848 -10.51 1.46 -13.67
C ALA A 848 -10.84 2.81 -14.30
N SER A 849 -11.59 2.82 -15.39
CA SER A 849 -12.40 4.00 -15.70
C SER A 849 -13.50 4.07 -14.64
N GLU A 850 -13.88 5.29 -14.21
CA GLU A 850 -15.21 5.44 -13.62
C GLU A 850 -16.21 4.81 -14.60
N THR A 851 -17.34 4.30 -14.12
CA THR A 851 -18.46 3.98 -15.00
C THR A 851 -18.99 5.30 -15.60
N LEU A 852 -18.18 5.94 -16.45
CA LEU A 852 -18.61 6.63 -17.65
C LEU A 852 -19.62 5.66 -18.21
N GLY A 853 -20.88 6.06 -18.17
CA GLY A 853 -21.99 5.15 -18.35
C GLY A 853 -22.06 4.69 -19.79
N ILE A 854 -21.07 3.97 -20.31
CA ILE A 854 -21.04 3.37 -21.64
C ILE A 854 -21.84 2.08 -21.57
N SER A 855 -23.06 2.21 -21.05
CA SER A 855 -24.15 1.34 -21.42
C SER A 855 -24.55 1.74 -22.84
N THR A 856 -24.18 0.91 -23.82
CA THR A 856 -25.02 0.62 -25.00
C THR A 856 -25.72 1.82 -25.66
N PHE A 857 -25.03 2.94 -25.88
CA PHE A 857 -25.66 4.09 -26.52
C PHE A 857 -25.83 3.89 -28.03
N SER A 858 -27.00 4.29 -28.53
CA SER A 858 -27.20 4.52 -29.97
C SER A 858 -26.85 5.98 -30.27
N TYR A 859 -25.59 6.24 -30.63
CA TYR A 859 -25.16 7.54 -31.14
C TYR A 859 -25.93 7.94 -32.42
N PRO A 860 -26.04 9.24 -32.72
CA PRO A 860 -25.59 10.39 -31.92
C PRO A 860 -26.63 10.81 -30.85
N ILE A 861 -26.15 11.39 -29.75
CA ILE A 861 -26.95 11.89 -28.63
C ILE A 861 -26.95 13.42 -28.66
N LEU A 862 -28.13 14.03 -28.46
CA LEU A 862 -28.25 15.42 -28.05
C LEU A 862 -29.03 15.47 -26.73
N ALA A 863 -28.37 15.85 -25.64
CA ALA A 863 -28.92 15.76 -24.29
C ALA A 863 -28.77 17.07 -23.53
N VAL A 864 -29.63 17.29 -22.54
CA VAL A 864 -29.41 18.32 -21.52
C VAL A 864 -28.50 17.74 -20.46
N ALA A 865 -27.46 18.50 -20.07
CA ALA A 865 -26.50 18.08 -19.06
C ALA A 865 -26.55 18.97 -17.81
N ASN A 866 -26.57 18.32 -16.64
CA ASN A 866 -26.47 18.95 -15.33
C ASN A 866 -25.35 18.31 -14.52
N VAL A 867 -24.73 19.07 -13.62
CA VAL A 867 -23.66 18.58 -12.74
C VAL A 867 -24.20 18.50 -11.32
N GLU A 868 -24.21 17.29 -10.74
CA GLU A 868 -24.59 17.03 -9.34
C GLU A 868 -23.44 16.30 -8.65
N GLN A 869 -22.88 16.88 -7.58
CA GLN A 869 -21.76 16.29 -6.81
C GLN A 869 -20.59 15.81 -7.71
N ASP A 870 -20.15 16.67 -8.64
CA ASP A 870 -19.10 16.39 -9.65
C ASP A 870 -19.42 15.28 -10.67
N LYS A 871 -20.66 14.77 -10.71
CA LYS A 871 -21.13 13.82 -11.72
C LYS A 871 -22.05 14.48 -12.74
N VAL A 872 -21.89 14.15 -14.02
CA VAL A 872 -22.77 14.64 -15.09
C VAL A 872 -24.00 13.75 -15.22
N ILE A 873 -25.18 14.37 -15.21
CA ILE A 873 -26.47 13.72 -15.41
C ILE A 873 -27.05 14.21 -16.74
N TYR A 874 -27.34 13.26 -17.63
CA TYR A 874 -27.88 13.52 -18.96
C TYR A 874 -29.39 13.23 -19.02
N GLU A 875 -30.18 14.20 -19.45
CA GLU A 875 -31.56 13.98 -19.91
C GLU A 875 -31.57 13.81 -21.43
N LYS A 876 -31.94 12.60 -21.88
CA LYS A 876 -31.80 12.14 -23.27
C LYS A 876 -33.15 12.02 -23.98
N ASP A 877 -34.26 12.12 -23.25
CA ASP A 877 -35.59 12.05 -23.86
C ASP A 877 -35.80 13.28 -24.75
N LYS A 878 -35.96 13.04 -26.05
CA LYS A 878 -36.06 14.08 -27.07
C LYS A 878 -37.18 15.09 -26.77
N GLU A 879 -38.34 14.64 -26.30
CA GLU A 879 -39.47 15.53 -26.04
C GLU A 879 -39.21 16.39 -24.80
N LYS A 880 -38.57 15.84 -23.77
CA LYS A 880 -38.12 16.64 -22.60
C LYS A 880 -37.02 17.62 -22.96
N VAL A 881 -36.01 17.20 -23.74
CA VAL A 881 -34.94 18.10 -24.22
C VAL A 881 -35.57 19.26 -24.99
N LYS A 882 -36.51 18.97 -25.90
CA LYS A 882 -37.26 19.98 -26.65
C LYS A 882 -38.05 20.93 -25.74
N GLU A 883 -38.69 20.42 -24.68
CA GLU A 883 -39.40 21.25 -23.70
C GLU A 883 -38.44 22.22 -22.98
N LEU A 884 -37.27 21.73 -22.56
CA LEU A 884 -36.26 22.53 -21.87
C LEU A 884 -35.63 23.57 -22.82
N VAL A 885 -35.32 23.19 -24.05
CA VAL A 885 -34.84 24.09 -25.11
C VAL A 885 -35.87 25.18 -25.40
N ALA A 886 -37.16 24.85 -25.41
CA ALA A 886 -38.21 25.85 -25.62
C ALA A 886 -38.22 26.94 -24.54
N LYS A 887 -37.90 26.60 -23.28
CA LYS A 887 -37.86 27.50 -22.13
C LYS A 887 -36.56 28.32 -22.00
N ALA A 888 -35.48 27.88 -22.63
CA ALA A 888 -34.17 28.55 -22.56
C ALA A 888 -34.04 29.69 -23.59
N GLU A 889 -33.37 30.79 -23.24
CA GLU A 889 -33.01 31.87 -24.17
C GLU A 889 -31.52 31.82 -24.54
N LYS A 890 -30.66 31.48 -23.58
CA LYS A 890 -29.21 31.31 -23.75
C LYS A 890 -28.79 29.87 -23.54
N ILE A 891 -28.24 29.27 -24.59
CA ILE A 891 -27.88 27.85 -24.62
C ILE A 891 -26.41 27.72 -24.97
N VAL A 892 -25.69 26.87 -24.24
CA VAL A 892 -24.34 26.46 -24.59
C VAL A 892 -24.33 24.97 -24.93
N LEU A 893 -23.65 24.61 -26.01
CA LEU A 893 -23.53 23.24 -26.51
C LEU A 893 -22.07 22.80 -26.43
N TYR A 894 -21.80 21.76 -25.67
CA TYR A 894 -20.50 21.08 -25.65
C TYR A 894 -20.44 20.03 -26.76
N ILE A 895 -19.31 20.01 -27.48
CA ILE A 895 -19.02 19.03 -28.52
C ILE A 895 -17.61 18.48 -28.29
N HIS A 896 -17.53 17.18 -28.05
CA HIS A 896 -16.26 16.52 -27.77
C HIS A 896 -15.41 16.33 -29.03
N GLY A 897 -14.13 16.04 -28.80
CA GLY A 897 -13.18 15.70 -29.85
C GLY A 897 -13.19 14.22 -30.23
N ILE A 898 -12.00 13.65 -30.33
CA ILE A 898 -11.83 12.21 -30.55
C ILE A 898 -12.13 11.36 -29.30
N ILE A 899 -12.34 12.01 -28.16
CA ILE A 899 -12.45 11.43 -26.81
C ILE A 899 -13.78 10.66 -26.58
N GLY A 900 -14.78 10.83 -27.44
CA GLY A 900 -15.98 9.97 -27.51
C GLY A 900 -17.21 10.47 -26.74
N ASP A 901 -17.05 11.31 -25.72
CA ASP A 901 -18.15 11.98 -25.01
C ASP A 901 -17.74 13.34 -24.40
N THR A 902 -18.74 14.10 -23.94
CA THR A 902 -18.59 15.41 -23.30
C THR A 902 -18.54 15.38 -21.76
N GLU A 903 -18.59 14.20 -21.12
CA GLU A 903 -18.73 14.06 -19.67
C GLU A 903 -17.54 14.68 -18.91
N SER A 904 -16.34 14.49 -19.43
CA SER A 904 -15.12 15.09 -18.88
C SER A 904 -15.01 16.61 -19.07
N MET A 905 -15.80 17.19 -19.98
CA MET A 905 -15.74 18.61 -20.36
C MET A 905 -16.77 19.45 -19.61
N ILE A 906 -17.97 18.91 -19.39
CA ILE A 906 -19.13 19.64 -18.84
C ILE A 906 -18.88 20.22 -17.43
N PRO A 907 -18.18 19.56 -16.49
CA PRO A 907 -17.87 20.15 -15.19
C PRO A 907 -17.15 21.51 -15.26
N SER A 908 -16.51 21.83 -16.38
CA SER A 908 -15.92 23.16 -16.61
C SER A 908 -16.93 24.31 -16.49
N ILE A 909 -18.22 24.08 -16.76
CA ILE A 909 -19.25 25.12 -16.67
C ILE A 909 -19.51 25.56 -15.21
N GLU A 910 -19.34 24.66 -14.25
CA GLU A 910 -19.47 24.95 -12.82
C GLU A 910 -18.14 25.46 -12.23
N ASN A 911 -17.02 24.87 -12.67
CA ASN A 911 -15.69 25.15 -12.13
C ASN A 911 -15.07 26.44 -12.66
N ALA A 912 -15.47 26.90 -13.85
CA ALA A 912 -15.01 28.14 -14.43
C ALA A 912 -15.66 29.35 -13.74
N ILE A 913 -14.85 30.25 -13.19
CA ILE A 913 -15.34 31.42 -12.43
C ILE A 913 -15.39 32.68 -13.29
N VAL A 914 -16.57 33.31 -13.30
CA VAL A 914 -16.92 34.55 -13.98
C VAL A 914 -17.17 35.65 -12.92
N GLU A 915 -16.40 36.73 -12.96
CA GLU A 915 -16.72 37.97 -12.21
C GLU A 915 -17.85 38.79 -12.85
N VAL A 916 -19.04 38.83 -12.25
CA VAL A 916 -20.18 39.65 -12.69
C VAL A 916 -20.49 40.69 -11.62
N ASN A 917 -20.44 41.98 -11.97
CA ASN A 917 -20.69 43.09 -11.03
C ASN A 917 -19.82 43.05 -9.75
N GLY A 918 -18.55 42.59 -9.87
CA GLY A 918 -17.63 42.46 -8.74
C GLY A 918 -17.84 41.22 -7.86
N GLN A 919 -18.74 40.30 -8.24
CA GLN A 919 -18.95 39.01 -7.58
C GLN A 919 -18.46 37.86 -8.45
N GLN A 920 -17.69 36.94 -7.86
CA GLN A 920 -17.31 35.69 -8.49
C GLN A 920 -18.49 34.71 -8.50
N ARG A 921 -18.87 34.24 -9.69
CA ARG A 921 -19.97 33.29 -9.92
C ARG A 921 -19.49 32.18 -10.86
N PRO A 922 -20.12 31.01 -10.89
CA PRO A 922 -19.86 29.98 -11.90
C PRO A 922 -20.28 30.44 -13.31
N LEU A 923 -19.55 29.99 -14.34
CA LEU A 923 -19.88 30.24 -15.75
C LEU A 923 -21.28 29.73 -16.11
N ARG A 924 -21.77 28.70 -15.41
CA ARG A 924 -23.14 28.18 -15.53
C ARG A 924 -24.21 29.27 -15.42
N GLU A 925 -24.01 30.27 -14.58
CA GLU A 925 -24.99 31.35 -14.40
C GLU A 925 -25.15 32.25 -15.65
N MET A 926 -24.30 32.11 -16.67
CA MET A 926 -24.44 32.83 -17.94
C MET A 926 -25.41 32.17 -18.93
N TYR A 927 -25.78 30.91 -18.71
CA TYR A 927 -26.60 30.11 -19.63
C TYR A 927 -27.80 29.47 -18.92
N ASP A 928 -28.95 29.48 -19.58
CA ASP A 928 -30.17 28.84 -19.05
C ASP A 928 -30.08 27.30 -19.19
N LEU A 929 -29.38 26.83 -20.21
CA LEU A 929 -29.32 25.42 -20.57
C LEU A 929 -27.93 25.03 -21.11
N VAL A 930 -27.42 23.89 -20.62
CA VAL A 930 -26.22 23.24 -21.16
C VAL A 930 -26.66 22.00 -21.94
N LEU A 931 -26.31 21.97 -23.21
CA LEU A 931 -26.48 20.83 -24.09
C LEU A 931 -25.16 20.11 -24.30
N ALA A 932 -25.26 18.81 -24.55
CA ALA A 932 -24.18 17.91 -24.90
C ALA A 932 -24.52 17.23 -26.22
N PHE A 933 -23.60 17.29 -27.18
CA PHE A 933 -23.68 16.50 -28.40
C PHE A 933 -22.55 15.47 -28.42
N ASP A 934 -22.93 14.21 -28.19
CA ASP A 934 -22.02 13.08 -28.24
C ASP A 934 -22.26 12.27 -29.51
N TYR A 935 -21.18 11.92 -30.21
CA TYR A 935 -21.24 11.31 -31.54
C TYR A 935 -20.18 10.22 -31.73
N GLU A 936 -20.49 9.27 -32.60
CA GLU A 936 -19.55 8.21 -32.96
C GLU A 936 -18.47 8.80 -33.88
N ASN A 937 -17.21 8.66 -33.50
CA ASN A 937 -16.12 9.42 -34.10
C ASN A 937 -15.02 8.56 -34.73
N ILE A 938 -15.20 7.23 -34.75
CA ILE A 938 -14.20 6.26 -35.17
C ILE A 938 -14.52 5.72 -36.58
N LYS A 939 -15.80 5.45 -36.85
CA LYS A 939 -16.29 4.91 -38.14
C LYS A 939 -17.08 5.94 -38.95
N THR A 940 -17.52 7.03 -38.34
CA THR A 940 -18.34 8.07 -38.96
C THR A 940 -17.47 9.27 -39.34
N THR A 941 -17.63 9.79 -40.56
CA THR A 941 -16.85 10.93 -41.05
C THR A 941 -17.24 12.24 -40.38
N ILE A 942 -16.35 13.24 -40.42
CA ILE A 942 -16.62 14.59 -39.88
C ILE A 942 -17.87 15.21 -40.55
N GLN A 943 -18.05 15.00 -41.86
CA GLN A 943 -19.21 15.50 -42.60
C GLN A 943 -20.52 14.85 -42.14
N GLU A 944 -20.54 13.52 -41.98
CA GLU A 944 -21.73 12.81 -41.49
C GLU A 944 -22.10 13.24 -40.08
N ASN A 945 -21.11 13.38 -39.18
CA ASN A 945 -21.34 13.87 -37.83
C ASN A 945 -21.87 15.31 -37.80
N ALA A 946 -21.41 16.17 -38.70
CA ALA A 946 -21.90 17.54 -38.82
C ALA A 946 -23.36 17.60 -39.34
N ALA A 947 -23.73 16.73 -40.28
CA ALA A 947 -25.11 16.61 -40.75
C ALA A 947 -26.04 16.09 -39.63
N LEU A 948 -25.56 15.09 -38.87
CA LEU A 948 -26.27 14.54 -37.71
C LEU A 948 -26.48 15.59 -36.61
N LEU A 949 -25.47 16.41 -36.33
CA LEU A 949 -25.59 17.55 -35.40
C LEU A 949 -26.73 18.48 -35.82
N GLY A 950 -26.76 18.89 -37.08
CA GLY A 950 -27.83 19.74 -37.62
C GLY A 950 -29.22 19.11 -37.49
N GLN A 951 -29.34 17.81 -37.79
CA GLN A 951 -30.58 17.08 -37.63
C GLN A 951 -31.07 17.08 -36.17
N ARG A 952 -30.19 16.77 -35.21
CA ARG A 952 -30.56 16.72 -33.79
C ARG A 952 -30.97 18.08 -33.24
N LEU A 953 -30.25 19.14 -33.62
CA LEU A 953 -30.60 20.51 -33.24
C LEU A 953 -31.99 20.90 -33.78
N LEU A 954 -32.27 20.58 -35.05
CA LEU A 954 -33.58 20.83 -35.65
C LEU A 954 -34.70 20.08 -34.93
N GLU A 955 -34.48 18.82 -34.55
CA GLU A 955 -35.46 17.97 -33.85
C GLU A 955 -35.92 18.54 -32.50
N VAL A 956 -35.05 19.29 -31.81
CA VAL A 956 -35.35 19.91 -30.50
C VAL A 956 -35.75 21.39 -30.62
N GLY A 957 -35.93 21.91 -31.84
CA GLY A 957 -36.40 23.27 -32.10
C GLY A 957 -35.31 24.32 -32.31
N LEU A 958 -34.05 23.92 -32.49
CA LEU A 958 -32.92 24.79 -32.84
C LEU A 958 -32.64 24.76 -34.35
N GLY A 959 -33.65 25.12 -35.15
CA GLY A 959 -33.51 25.34 -36.59
C GLY A 959 -33.26 26.81 -36.95
N PRO A 960 -33.13 27.16 -38.25
CA PRO A 960 -32.97 28.54 -38.69
C PRO A 960 -34.04 29.48 -38.10
N ASN A 961 -33.63 30.64 -37.59
CA ASN A 961 -34.50 31.64 -36.94
C ASN A 961 -35.20 31.16 -35.66
N HIS A 962 -34.59 30.27 -34.88
CA HIS A 962 -35.14 29.82 -33.59
C HIS A 962 -35.27 30.93 -32.51
N GLY A 963 -34.67 32.12 -32.72
CA GLY A 963 -34.82 33.29 -31.86
C GLY A 963 -34.16 33.18 -30.49
N LYS A 964 -33.14 32.31 -30.35
CA LYS A 964 -32.38 32.06 -29.11
C LYS A 964 -30.89 32.32 -29.38
N GLN A 965 -30.07 32.37 -28.34
CA GLN A 965 -28.61 32.38 -28.45
C GLN A 965 -28.07 30.96 -28.23
N LEU A 966 -27.33 30.43 -29.20
CA LEU A 966 -26.64 29.14 -29.14
C LEU A 966 -25.14 29.32 -29.35
N HIS A 967 -24.37 29.04 -28.29
CA HIS A 967 -22.91 29.01 -28.35
C HIS A 967 -22.41 27.57 -28.39
N ILE A 968 -21.39 27.30 -29.20
CA ILE A 968 -20.74 25.99 -29.24
C ILE A 968 -19.36 26.09 -28.58
N ILE A 969 -19.10 25.20 -27.62
CA ILE A 969 -17.77 24.94 -27.07
C ILE A 969 -17.32 23.59 -27.64
N ALA A 970 -16.38 23.66 -28.57
CA ALA A 970 -15.89 22.49 -29.28
C ALA A 970 -14.42 22.22 -28.99
N HIS A 971 -14.10 20.96 -28.72
CA HIS A 971 -12.73 20.52 -28.48
C HIS A 971 -12.20 19.69 -29.63
N SER A 972 -10.92 19.89 -29.99
CA SER A 972 -10.20 19.05 -30.95
C SER A 972 -11.01 18.83 -32.25
N MET A 973 -11.24 17.58 -32.66
CA MET A 973 -12.04 17.21 -33.84
C MET A 973 -13.49 17.76 -33.82
N GLY A 974 -14.10 17.93 -32.65
CA GLY A 974 -15.44 18.51 -32.50
C GLY A 974 -15.51 19.93 -33.07
N GLY A 975 -14.39 20.65 -33.08
CA GLY A 975 -14.30 21.96 -33.73
C GLY A 975 -14.40 21.85 -35.26
N LEU A 976 -13.84 20.79 -35.87
CA LEU A 976 -13.98 20.53 -37.31
C LEU A 976 -15.42 20.13 -37.67
N VAL A 977 -16.07 19.31 -36.83
CA VAL A 977 -17.50 18.96 -36.97
C VAL A 977 -18.36 20.22 -36.90
N SER A 978 -18.12 21.07 -35.90
CA SER A 978 -18.83 22.34 -35.72
C SER A 978 -18.63 23.29 -36.90
N ARG A 979 -17.39 23.42 -37.38
CA ARG A 979 -17.07 24.24 -38.55
C ARG A 979 -17.74 23.73 -39.81
N TRP A 980 -17.74 22.42 -40.04
CA TRP A 980 -18.43 21.86 -41.20
C TRP A 980 -19.93 22.13 -41.12
N PHE A 981 -20.55 21.91 -39.96
CA PHE A 981 -21.96 22.21 -39.74
C PHE A 981 -22.29 23.68 -40.03
N ILE A 982 -21.51 24.62 -39.48
CA ILE A 982 -21.71 26.05 -39.65
C ILE A 982 -21.48 26.50 -41.10
N GLU A 983 -20.41 26.03 -41.73
CA GLU A 983 -19.93 26.56 -43.02
C GLU A 983 -20.56 25.86 -44.24
N ARG A 984 -21.15 24.67 -44.08
CA ARG A 984 -21.69 23.86 -45.20
C ARG A 984 -23.11 23.34 -44.97
N GLU A 985 -23.50 23.03 -43.75
CA GLU A 985 -24.82 22.43 -43.44
C GLU A 985 -25.86 23.47 -42.97
N GLY A 986 -25.60 24.76 -43.20
CA GLY A 986 -26.52 25.85 -42.83
C GLY A 986 -26.54 26.20 -41.34
N GLY A 987 -25.59 25.69 -40.55
CA GLY A 987 -25.46 25.98 -39.12
C GLY A 987 -25.16 27.46 -38.82
N ASN A 988 -24.70 28.24 -39.80
CA ASN A 988 -24.56 29.69 -39.68
C ASN A 988 -25.87 30.45 -39.41
N GLN A 989 -27.02 29.83 -39.66
CA GLN A 989 -28.34 30.39 -39.31
C GLN A 989 -28.82 29.97 -37.91
N VAL A 990 -28.04 29.16 -37.21
CA VAL A 990 -28.40 28.52 -35.93
C VAL A 990 -27.41 28.95 -34.83
N VAL A 991 -26.11 28.94 -35.10
CA VAL A 991 -25.06 29.20 -34.11
C VAL A 991 -24.68 30.68 -34.09
N GLN A 992 -24.59 31.26 -32.89
CA GLN A 992 -24.18 32.67 -32.71
C GLN A 992 -22.70 32.82 -32.38
N HIS A 993 -22.06 31.81 -31.78
CA HIS A 993 -20.63 31.85 -31.44
C HIS A 993 -20.04 30.45 -31.40
N LEU A 994 -18.85 30.27 -31.98
CA LEU A 994 -18.07 29.03 -31.89
C LEU A 994 -16.76 29.28 -31.14
N VAL A 995 -16.57 28.60 -30.01
CA VAL A 995 -15.31 28.50 -29.29
C VAL A 995 -14.63 27.18 -29.63
N MET A 996 -13.41 27.25 -30.13
CA MET A 996 -12.59 26.11 -30.51
C MET A 996 -11.39 26.00 -29.57
N LEU A 997 -11.24 24.87 -28.90
CA LEU A 997 -10.11 24.56 -28.03
C LEU A 997 -9.27 23.44 -28.66
N GLY A 998 -8.02 23.75 -29.02
CA GLY A 998 -7.10 22.77 -29.61
C GLY A 998 -7.53 22.19 -30.97
N THR A 999 -8.48 22.79 -31.68
CA THR A 999 -9.00 22.25 -32.96
C THR A 999 -7.91 22.20 -34.04
N PRO A 1000 -7.67 21.06 -34.72
CA PRO A 1000 -6.64 20.93 -35.75
C PRO A 1000 -7.07 21.56 -37.08
N ASN A 1001 -7.15 22.89 -37.13
CA ASN A 1001 -7.64 23.63 -38.31
C ASN A 1001 -6.74 23.46 -39.55
N ALA A 1002 -5.44 23.15 -39.39
CA ALA A 1002 -4.54 22.75 -40.48
C ALA A 1002 -4.18 21.25 -40.46
N GLY A 1003 -4.80 20.47 -39.58
CA GLY A 1003 -4.55 19.05 -39.38
C GLY A 1003 -3.61 18.72 -38.23
N SER A 1004 -3.55 17.44 -37.92
CA SER A 1004 -2.81 16.84 -36.83
C SER A 1004 -1.59 16.07 -37.38
N PRO A 1005 -0.38 16.24 -36.83
CA PRO A 1005 0.83 15.61 -37.38
C PRO A 1005 0.83 14.08 -37.23
N TRP A 1006 -0.09 13.50 -36.46
CA TRP A 1006 -0.10 12.08 -36.12
C TRP A 1006 -0.56 11.19 -37.29
N PRO A 1007 0.24 10.20 -37.73
CA PRO A 1007 -0.13 9.32 -38.84
C PRO A 1007 -1.31 8.38 -38.55
N LYS A 1008 -1.44 7.94 -37.29
CA LYS A 1008 -2.45 7.01 -36.76
C LYS A 1008 -2.79 7.38 -35.31
N VAL A 1009 -3.99 7.03 -34.83
CA VAL A 1009 -4.42 7.50 -33.50
C VAL A 1009 -3.68 6.71 -32.43
N GLN A 1010 -3.40 5.44 -32.70
CA GLN A 1010 -2.60 4.57 -31.84
C GLN A 1010 -1.21 5.19 -31.58
N ASP A 1011 -0.59 5.81 -32.58
CA ASP A 1011 0.70 6.48 -32.40
C ASP A 1011 0.57 7.71 -31.50
N TRP A 1012 -0.48 8.51 -31.71
CA TRP A 1012 -0.79 9.65 -30.83
C TRP A 1012 -0.99 9.20 -29.38
N VAL A 1013 -1.93 8.28 -29.13
CA VAL A 1013 -2.23 7.77 -27.79
C VAL A 1013 -0.98 7.20 -27.12
N PHE A 1014 -0.23 6.39 -27.85
CA PHE A 1014 0.97 5.75 -27.32
C PHE A 1014 2.03 6.79 -26.93
N THR A 1015 2.23 7.84 -27.74
CA THR A 1015 3.14 8.93 -27.35
C THR A 1015 2.63 9.66 -26.11
N LEU A 1016 1.33 9.92 -26.02
CA LEU A 1016 0.76 10.56 -24.84
C LEU A 1016 0.95 9.73 -23.57
N LEU A 1017 0.70 8.42 -23.65
CA LEU A 1017 0.97 7.50 -22.55
C LEU A 1017 2.46 7.54 -22.17
N CYS A 1018 3.38 7.46 -23.13
CA CYS A 1018 4.81 7.57 -22.86
C CYS A 1018 5.19 8.91 -22.18
N ILE A 1019 4.64 10.04 -22.62
CA ILE A 1019 4.90 11.35 -22.00
C ILE A 1019 4.35 11.41 -20.58
N GLY A 1020 3.12 10.93 -20.37
CA GLY A 1020 2.46 10.91 -19.06
C GLY A 1020 3.15 9.98 -18.05
N LEU A 1021 3.44 8.74 -18.44
CA LEU A 1021 4.10 7.74 -17.59
C LEU A 1021 5.50 8.20 -17.13
N ASN A 1022 6.20 8.97 -17.97
CA ASN A 1022 7.55 9.47 -17.69
C ASN A 1022 7.58 10.91 -17.16
N GLN A 1023 6.42 11.51 -16.86
CA GLN A 1023 6.28 12.88 -16.35
C GLN A 1023 7.07 13.89 -17.20
N LEU A 1024 6.94 13.81 -18.53
CA LEU A 1024 7.61 14.74 -19.45
C LEU A 1024 6.73 15.93 -19.86
N SER A 1025 5.46 15.94 -19.44
CA SER A 1025 4.58 17.10 -19.59
C SER A 1025 4.91 18.18 -18.57
N ALA A 1026 4.67 19.45 -18.92
CA ALA A 1026 4.78 20.55 -17.96
C ALA A 1026 3.61 20.58 -16.96
N ILE A 1027 2.57 19.78 -17.20
CA ILE A 1027 1.38 19.67 -16.36
C ILE A 1027 1.27 18.24 -15.86
N VAL A 1028 1.02 18.07 -14.56
CA VAL A 1028 0.81 16.74 -13.98
C VAL A 1028 -0.55 16.21 -14.43
N TRP A 1029 -0.55 15.06 -15.09
CA TRP A 1029 -1.77 14.42 -15.57
C TRP A 1029 -2.46 13.62 -14.46
N PRO A 1030 -3.78 13.77 -14.28
CA PRO A 1030 -4.55 12.85 -13.44
C PRO A 1030 -4.50 11.42 -13.99
N THR A 1031 -4.53 10.42 -13.11
CA THR A 1031 -4.53 8.99 -13.51
C THR A 1031 -5.69 8.62 -14.44
N LYS A 1032 -6.84 9.28 -14.31
CA LYS A 1032 -8.00 9.14 -15.21
C LYS A 1032 -7.67 9.39 -16.69
N VAL A 1033 -6.67 10.23 -16.98
CA VAL A 1033 -6.20 10.46 -18.35
C VAL A 1033 -5.63 9.18 -18.96
N VAL A 1034 -4.97 8.34 -18.16
CA VAL A 1034 -4.46 7.03 -18.61
C VAL A 1034 -5.61 6.12 -19.02
N ALA A 1035 -6.67 6.02 -18.20
CA ALA A 1035 -7.86 5.22 -18.51
C ALA A 1035 -8.51 5.64 -19.84
N LEU A 1036 -8.69 6.95 -20.02
CA LEU A 1036 -9.24 7.54 -21.25
C LEU A 1036 -8.41 7.19 -22.49
N LEU A 1037 -7.08 7.25 -22.37
CA LEU A 1037 -6.17 6.91 -23.45
C LEU A 1037 -6.21 5.40 -23.78
N LEU A 1038 -6.25 4.53 -22.77
CA LEU A 1038 -6.33 3.07 -22.97
C LEU A 1038 -7.61 2.67 -23.69
N GLN A 1039 -8.75 3.23 -23.30
CA GLN A 1039 -10.04 3.00 -23.97
C GLN A 1039 -9.98 3.30 -25.48
N PHE A 1040 -9.22 4.32 -25.87
CA PHE A 1040 -9.09 4.68 -27.27
C PHE A 1040 -8.30 3.63 -28.06
N LEU A 1041 -7.28 2.99 -27.46
CA LEU A 1041 -6.48 1.95 -28.12
C LEU A 1041 -7.30 0.70 -28.47
N GLU A 1042 -8.39 0.44 -27.75
CA GLU A 1042 -9.26 -0.71 -27.94
C GLU A 1042 -10.20 -0.56 -29.17
N ALA A 1043 -10.32 0.64 -29.73
CA ALA A 1043 -11.24 0.91 -30.83
C ALA A 1043 -10.57 0.93 -32.22
N ASN A 1044 -11.19 0.25 -33.20
CA ASN A 1044 -10.66 0.08 -34.58
C ASN A 1044 -11.09 1.23 -35.52
N ASP A 1045 -10.15 1.81 -36.27
CA ASP A 1045 -10.21 3.22 -36.68
C ASP A 1045 -10.20 3.53 -38.21
N TYR A 1046 -11.02 4.52 -38.62
CA TYR A 1046 -11.06 5.17 -39.96
C TYR A 1046 -10.93 6.72 -39.90
N SER A 1047 -10.95 7.35 -38.72
CA SER A 1047 -11.27 8.78 -38.53
C SER A 1047 -10.11 9.76 -38.70
N LEU A 1048 -8.87 9.36 -38.35
CA LEU A 1048 -7.71 10.27 -38.36
C LEU A 1048 -7.24 10.64 -39.77
N GLU A 1049 -7.60 9.88 -40.81
CA GLU A 1049 -7.22 10.19 -42.19
C GLU A 1049 -7.75 11.57 -42.63
N GLN A 1050 -8.92 11.96 -42.14
CA GLN A 1050 -9.54 13.25 -42.45
C GLN A 1050 -8.85 14.43 -41.74
N MET A 1051 -8.11 14.18 -40.67
CA MET A 1051 -7.38 15.22 -39.92
C MET A 1051 -5.90 15.31 -40.32
N LYS A 1052 -5.40 14.49 -41.26
CA LYS A 1052 -4.03 14.62 -41.78
C LYS A 1052 -3.83 15.99 -42.45
N PRO A 1053 -2.69 16.67 -42.25
CA PRO A 1053 -2.38 17.92 -42.93
C PRO A 1053 -2.55 17.79 -44.44
N GLY A 1054 -3.34 18.69 -45.02
CA GLY A 1054 -3.64 18.68 -46.45
C GLY A 1054 -4.68 17.64 -46.88
N SER A 1055 -5.45 17.05 -45.96
CA SER A 1055 -6.64 16.27 -46.30
C SER A 1055 -7.65 17.10 -47.09
N ASP A 1056 -8.52 16.44 -47.85
CA ASP A 1056 -9.47 17.13 -48.72
C ASP A 1056 -10.49 17.95 -47.91
N ILE A 1057 -10.94 17.45 -46.77
CA ILE A 1057 -11.85 18.21 -45.88
C ILE A 1057 -11.20 19.50 -45.36
N LEU A 1058 -9.92 19.48 -44.98
CA LEU A 1058 -9.23 20.68 -44.49
C LEU A 1058 -8.98 21.68 -45.62
N LYS A 1059 -8.64 21.20 -46.83
CA LYS A 1059 -8.55 22.05 -48.03
C LYS A 1059 -9.88 22.71 -48.37
N GLU A 1060 -10.99 22.00 -48.17
CA GLU A 1060 -12.34 22.53 -48.38
C GLU A 1060 -12.71 23.57 -47.31
N LEU A 1061 -12.55 23.23 -46.02
CA LEU A 1061 -12.76 24.16 -44.90
C LEU A 1061 -11.93 25.45 -45.01
N ALA A 1062 -10.71 25.37 -45.56
CA ALA A 1062 -9.87 26.54 -45.81
C ALA A 1062 -10.39 27.45 -46.94
N LYS A 1063 -11.15 26.90 -47.90
CA LYS A 1063 -11.72 27.60 -49.06
C LYS A 1063 -13.18 28.02 -48.85
N ASN A 1064 -13.79 27.65 -47.73
CA ASN A 1064 -15.19 27.92 -47.48
C ASN A 1064 -15.52 29.42 -47.49
N PRO A 1065 -16.72 29.79 -47.94
CA PRO A 1065 -17.21 31.15 -47.79
C PRO A 1065 -17.32 31.50 -46.31
N ASP A 1066 -17.31 32.80 -46.03
CA ASP A 1066 -17.46 33.33 -44.68
C ASP A 1066 -18.85 32.99 -44.10
N PRO A 1067 -18.95 32.29 -42.95
CA PRO A 1067 -20.23 31.96 -42.35
C PRO A 1067 -20.90 33.16 -41.68
N GLY A 1068 -20.19 34.27 -41.42
CA GLY A 1068 -20.72 35.40 -40.65
C GLY A 1068 -20.91 35.13 -39.15
N VAL A 1069 -20.29 34.05 -38.64
CA VAL A 1069 -20.37 33.63 -37.23
C VAL A 1069 -19.06 33.93 -36.52
N PRO A 1070 -19.07 34.64 -35.37
CA PRO A 1070 -17.92 34.82 -34.49
C PRO A 1070 -17.24 33.51 -34.11
N TYR A 1071 -15.92 33.42 -34.35
CA TYR A 1071 -15.07 32.31 -33.91
C TYR A 1071 -14.07 32.79 -32.86
N THR A 1072 -13.91 32.05 -31.78
CA THR A 1072 -12.83 32.25 -30.79
C THR A 1072 -11.99 31.00 -30.67
N ILE A 1073 -10.67 31.16 -30.73
CA ILE A 1073 -9.70 30.08 -30.77
C ILE A 1073 -8.84 30.15 -29.51
N VAL A 1074 -8.83 29.04 -28.78
CA VAL A 1074 -7.99 28.82 -27.60
C VAL A 1074 -6.92 27.81 -27.98
N ALA A 1075 -5.66 28.23 -27.95
CA ALA A 1075 -4.50 27.38 -28.24
C ALA A 1075 -3.66 27.20 -26.97
N GLY A 1076 -3.36 25.96 -26.60
CA GLY A 1076 -2.50 25.60 -25.47
C GLY A 1076 -1.04 25.40 -25.88
N ASP A 1077 -0.07 25.86 -25.11
CA ASP A 1077 1.36 25.90 -25.52
C ASP A 1077 2.38 25.41 -24.49
N ARG A 1078 1.93 24.83 -23.36
CA ARG A 1078 2.81 24.33 -22.28
C ARG A 1078 2.73 22.82 -22.10
N SER A 1079 2.63 22.10 -23.21
CA SER A 1079 2.44 20.66 -23.20
C SER A 1079 3.65 19.85 -22.70
N ILE A 1080 4.88 20.34 -22.91
CA ILE A 1080 6.12 19.64 -22.59
C ILE A 1080 6.95 20.42 -21.57
N ALA A 1081 7.46 19.73 -20.55
CA ALA A 1081 8.33 20.31 -19.55
C ALA A 1081 9.63 20.82 -20.18
N LYS A 1082 10.08 22.02 -19.80
CA LYS A 1082 11.32 22.60 -20.33
C LYS A 1082 12.52 21.66 -20.20
N GLY A 1083 12.67 21.00 -19.05
CA GLY A 1083 13.73 20.01 -18.82
C GLY A 1083 13.64 18.76 -19.71
N ALA A 1084 12.46 18.43 -20.25
CA ALA A 1084 12.30 17.33 -21.20
C ALA A 1084 12.82 17.67 -22.61
N LEU A 1085 12.99 18.96 -22.93
CA LEU A 1085 13.55 19.49 -24.18
C LEU A 1085 15.02 19.91 -24.06
N GLU A 1086 15.55 20.00 -22.84
CA GLU A 1086 16.94 20.43 -22.59
C GLU A 1086 17.95 19.34 -22.97
N ILE A 1087 18.97 19.73 -23.72
CA ILE A 1087 20.04 18.83 -24.18
C ILE A 1087 20.96 18.49 -23.01
N GLN A 1088 21.16 17.19 -22.77
CA GLN A 1088 22.05 16.70 -21.70
C GLN A 1088 23.46 16.39 -22.24
N PRO A 1089 24.53 17.03 -21.70
CA PRO A 1089 25.90 16.88 -22.21
C PRO A 1089 26.42 15.44 -22.16
N ASP A 1090 26.05 14.69 -21.12
CA ASP A 1090 26.59 13.36 -20.84
C ASP A 1090 25.83 12.23 -21.58
N LYS A 1091 24.71 12.56 -22.25
CA LYS A 1091 23.82 11.61 -22.95
C LYS A 1091 23.66 11.95 -24.43
N GLN A 1092 24.76 11.86 -25.18
CA GLN A 1092 24.80 11.99 -26.66
C GLN A 1092 24.23 13.32 -27.21
N GLN A 1093 24.21 14.40 -26.43
CA GLN A 1093 23.65 15.71 -26.83
C GLN A 1093 22.17 15.66 -27.31
N THR A 1094 21.36 14.79 -26.72
CA THR A 1094 19.92 14.70 -27.00
C THR A 1094 19.10 15.09 -25.78
N SER A 1095 17.87 15.56 -26.00
CA SER A 1095 16.91 15.80 -24.91
C SER A 1095 16.22 14.50 -24.47
N PRO A 1096 15.69 14.43 -23.23
CA PRO A 1096 14.92 13.27 -22.76
C PRO A 1096 13.76 12.89 -23.69
N LEU A 1097 13.00 13.86 -24.21
CA LEU A 1097 11.88 13.58 -25.11
C LEU A 1097 12.35 12.97 -26.45
N GLN A 1098 13.48 13.45 -27.01
CA GLN A 1098 14.05 12.86 -28.23
C GLN A 1098 14.45 11.40 -28.03
N ARG A 1099 15.08 11.07 -26.90
CA ARG A 1099 15.46 9.69 -26.59
C ARG A 1099 14.25 8.78 -26.43
N LEU A 1100 13.22 9.24 -25.70
CA LEU A 1100 11.95 8.51 -25.56
C LEU A 1100 11.35 8.21 -26.94
N LEU A 1101 11.19 9.22 -27.79
CA LEU A 1101 10.54 9.05 -29.10
C LEU A 1101 11.38 8.17 -30.05
N SER A 1102 12.71 8.25 -29.98
CA SER A 1102 13.60 7.35 -30.72
C SER A 1102 13.46 5.88 -30.31
N LYS A 1103 13.14 5.61 -29.03
CA LYS A 1103 12.88 4.26 -28.51
C LYS A 1103 11.52 3.73 -28.95
N VAL A 1104 10.52 4.62 -29.09
CA VAL A 1104 9.15 4.24 -29.50
C VAL A 1104 9.06 3.97 -30.99
N TYR A 1105 9.68 4.80 -31.82
CA TYR A 1105 9.47 4.80 -33.28
C TYR A 1105 10.71 4.45 -34.11
N GLY A 1106 11.87 4.27 -33.47
CA GLY A 1106 13.14 4.10 -34.16
C GLY A 1106 13.60 5.35 -34.91
N LYS A 1107 14.72 5.24 -35.64
CA LYS A 1107 15.37 6.36 -36.35
C LYS A 1107 14.64 6.86 -37.62
N ALA A 1108 13.53 6.22 -38.01
CA ALA A 1108 12.85 6.49 -39.28
C ALA A 1108 11.70 7.50 -39.17
N VAL A 1109 11.21 7.77 -37.95
CA VAL A 1109 10.03 8.61 -37.68
C VAL A 1109 10.39 10.05 -37.25
N ASP A 1110 11.69 10.36 -37.16
CA ASP A 1110 12.23 11.64 -36.71
C ASP A 1110 11.57 12.87 -37.35
N LYS A 1111 11.25 12.87 -38.65
CA LYS A 1111 10.77 14.11 -39.32
C LYS A 1111 9.40 14.62 -38.87
N VAL A 1112 8.44 13.73 -38.60
CA VAL A 1112 7.07 14.15 -38.23
C VAL A 1112 7.05 14.58 -36.76
N VAL A 1113 7.75 13.82 -35.92
CA VAL A 1113 7.91 14.09 -34.50
C VAL A 1113 8.76 15.35 -34.26
N ASP A 1114 9.87 15.52 -34.99
CA ASP A 1114 10.70 16.73 -34.96
C ASP A 1114 9.89 17.97 -35.33
N LEU A 1115 9.09 17.87 -36.39
CA LEU A 1115 8.24 18.98 -36.82
C LEU A 1115 7.15 19.30 -35.80
N ALA A 1116 6.53 18.27 -35.20
CA ALA A 1116 5.42 18.41 -34.26
C ALA A 1116 5.85 18.92 -32.87
N PHE A 1117 6.98 18.44 -32.34
CA PHE A 1117 7.40 18.70 -30.96
C PHE A 1117 8.58 19.67 -30.83
N PHE A 1118 9.48 19.70 -31.81
CA PHE A 1118 10.77 20.38 -31.66
C PHE A 1118 10.92 21.59 -32.58
N ALA A 1119 10.17 21.67 -33.68
CA ALA A 1119 10.22 22.79 -34.61
C ALA A 1119 9.18 23.89 -34.34
N GLN A 1120 8.05 23.55 -33.68
CA GLN A 1120 6.96 24.48 -33.40
C GLN A 1120 6.33 24.26 -32.02
N PRO A 1121 5.88 25.32 -31.34
CA PRO A 1121 5.00 25.18 -30.18
C PRO A 1121 3.75 24.37 -30.51
N ASN A 1122 3.30 23.54 -29.58
CA ASN A 1122 2.16 22.64 -29.77
C ASN A 1122 1.49 22.32 -28.43
N ASP A 1123 0.25 21.83 -28.47
CA ASP A 1123 -0.49 21.42 -27.29
C ASP A 1123 -0.33 19.93 -26.94
N ILE A 1124 0.68 19.23 -27.47
CA ILE A 1124 0.94 17.78 -27.48
C ILE A 1124 0.29 17.01 -28.64
N ALA A 1125 -0.86 17.46 -29.11
CA ALA A 1125 -1.60 16.79 -30.17
C ALA A 1125 -1.54 17.57 -31.49
N VAL A 1126 -1.56 18.90 -31.41
CA VAL A 1126 -1.70 19.81 -32.55
C VAL A 1126 -0.73 20.99 -32.40
N SER A 1127 -0.06 21.40 -33.48
CA SER A 1127 0.79 22.60 -33.45
C SER A 1127 -0.03 23.88 -33.27
N LEU A 1128 0.53 24.89 -32.61
CA LEU A 1128 -0.12 26.19 -32.45
C LEU A 1128 -0.48 26.82 -33.80
N ASP A 1129 0.39 26.67 -34.79
CA ASP A 1129 0.13 27.13 -36.16
C ASP A 1129 -1.12 26.46 -36.73
N SER A 1130 -1.27 25.13 -36.54
CA SER A 1130 -2.46 24.41 -36.99
C SER A 1130 -3.71 24.82 -36.22
N ILE A 1131 -3.64 24.99 -34.91
CA ILE A 1131 -4.77 25.44 -34.09
C ILE A 1131 -5.26 26.82 -34.55
N LYS A 1132 -4.32 27.74 -34.80
CA LYS A 1132 -4.59 29.12 -35.18
C LYS A 1132 -4.90 29.30 -36.67
N ASN A 1133 -4.83 28.24 -37.50
CA ASN A 1133 -4.98 28.33 -38.95
C ASN A 1133 -6.45 28.44 -39.40
N VAL A 1134 -7.07 29.57 -39.11
CA VAL A 1134 -8.37 29.97 -39.65
C VAL A 1134 -8.19 31.25 -40.45
N SER A 1135 -8.85 31.34 -41.62
CA SER A 1135 -8.72 32.49 -42.51
C SER A 1135 -9.06 33.81 -41.80
N ALA A 1136 -8.10 34.74 -41.76
CA ALA A 1136 -8.27 36.09 -41.21
C ALA A 1136 -9.16 37.01 -42.07
N ARG A 1137 -9.66 36.50 -43.21
CA ARG A 1137 -10.53 37.24 -44.15
C ARG A 1137 -12.03 37.09 -43.83
N ARG A 1138 -12.38 36.52 -42.67
CA ARG A 1138 -13.78 36.41 -42.20
C ARG A 1138 -14.23 37.70 -41.51
N ASP A 1139 -15.53 37.93 -41.51
CA ASP A 1139 -16.25 39.04 -40.92
C ASP A 1139 -17.42 38.46 -40.08
N PRO A 1140 -17.29 38.42 -38.74
CA PRO A 1140 -16.19 38.97 -37.95
C PRO A 1140 -14.90 38.14 -38.05
N GLN A 1141 -13.75 38.81 -37.86
CA GLN A 1141 -12.45 38.13 -37.85
C GLN A 1141 -12.37 37.09 -36.71
N PRO A 1142 -11.79 35.90 -36.93
CA PRO A 1142 -11.60 34.92 -35.88
C PRO A 1142 -10.70 35.49 -34.79
N LYS A 1143 -11.12 35.40 -33.54
CA LYS A 1143 -10.35 35.88 -32.41
C LYS A 1143 -9.47 34.77 -31.85
N ILE A 1144 -8.16 34.97 -31.89
CA ILE A 1144 -7.20 34.10 -31.20
C ILE A 1144 -6.95 34.69 -29.81
N LEU A 1145 -7.17 33.93 -28.75
CA LEU A 1145 -6.83 34.37 -27.39
C LEU A 1145 -5.31 34.37 -27.19
N LEU A 1146 -4.81 35.46 -26.60
CA LEU A 1146 -3.40 35.66 -26.27
C LEU A 1146 -3.26 36.14 -24.81
N PRO A 1147 -2.22 35.73 -24.06
CA PRO A 1147 -1.20 34.77 -24.47
C PRO A 1147 -1.79 33.36 -24.67
N ASP A 1148 -1.04 32.49 -25.31
CA ASP A 1148 -1.42 31.10 -25.43
C ASP A 1148 -1.64 30.48 -24.05
N THR A 1149 -2.58 29.54 -23.98
CA THR A 1149 -3.09 29.02 -22.72
C THR A 1149 -2.08 28.03 -22.13
N ALA A 1150 -1.80 28.17 -20.84
CA ALA A 1150 -0.90 27.27 -20.12
C ALA A 1150 -1.56 25.91 -19.81
N CYS A 1151 -1.98 25.20 -20.85
CA CYS A 1151 -2.57 23.85 -20.80
C CYS A 1151 -2.08 22.98 -21.96
N ASP A 1152 -2.33 21.67 -21.89
CA ASP A 1152 -2.16 20.74 -23.00
C ASP A 1152 -3.51 20.33 -23.61
N HIS A 1153 -3.46 19.49 -24.65
CA HIS A 1153 -4.64 19.09 -25.40
C HIS A 1153 -5.71 18.38 -24.56
N LEU A 1154 -5.33 17.71 -23.46
CA LEU A 1154 -6.24 16.93 -22.61
C LEU A 1154 -6.72 17.72 -21.39
N THR A 1155 -6.15 18.90 -21.12
CA THR A 1155 -6.34 19.63 -19.85
C THR A 1155 -6.99 21.01 -19.99
N TYR A 1156 -7.53 21.34 -21.17
CA TYR A 1156 -8.26 22.59 -21.42
C TYR A 1156 -9.43 22.83 -20.44
N PHE A 1157 -10.11 21.77 -19.98
CA PHE A 1157 -11.32 21.87 -19.15
C PHE A 1157 -11.08 21.60 -17.66
N THR A 1158 -9.85 21.29 -17.26
CA THR A 1158 -9.51 20.87 -15.89
C THR A 1158 -8.49 21.79 -15.22
N THR A 1159 -7.62 22.45 -16.00
CA THR A 1159 -6.62 23.36 -15.46
C THR A 1159 -7.19 24.76 -15.25
N LYS A 1160 -6.68 25.48 -14.24
CA LYS A 1160 -7.06 26.88 -13.99
C LYS A 1160 -6.88 27.77 -15.21
N ALA A 1161 -5.74 27.65 -15.91
CA ALA A 1161 -5.46 28.42 -17.12
C ALA A 1161 -6.47 28.11 -18.24
N GLY A 1162 -6.80 26.83 -18.44
CA GLY A 1162 -7.81 26.39 -19.40
C GLY A 1162 -9.21 26.95 -19.09
N LEU A 1163 -9.63 26.87 -17.82
CA LEU A 1163 -10.91 27.42 -17.36
C LEU A 1163 -10.97 28.95 -17.50
N GLU A 1164 -9.90 29.67 -17.16
CA GLU A 1164 -9.81 31.11 -17.34
C GLU A 1164 -9.87 31.49 -18.83
N ALA A 1165 -9.18 30.76 -19.71
CA ALA A 1165 -9.23 30.97 -21.15
C ALA A 1165 -10.63 30.70 -21.72
N LEU A 1166 -11.33 29.67 -21.23
CA LEU A 1166 -12.71 29.37 -21.61
C LEU A 1166 -13.66 30.53 -21.22
N VAL A 1167 -13.52 31.06 -20.01
CA VAL A 1167 -14.30 32.23 -19.55
C VAL A 1167 -13.99 33.45 -20.42
N MET A 1168 -12.71 33.71 -20.70
CA MET A 1168 -12.33 34.81 -21.58
C MET A 1168 -12.91 34.64 -22.98
N ALA A 1169 -12.95 33.42 -23.52
CA ALA A 1169 -13.51 33.15 -24.84
C ALA A 1169 -14.99 33.56 -24.93
N LEU A 1170 -15.78 33.25 -23.90
CA LEU A 1170 -17.24 33.43 -23.89
C LEU A 1170 -17.70 34.82 -23.43
N ARG A 1171 -16.82 35.62 -22.81
CA ARG A 1171 -17.16 36.96 -22.25
C ARG A 1171 -17.21 38.09 -23.25
N LEU A 1172 -16.69 37.90 -24.46
CA LEU A 1172 -16.33 38.99 -25.34
C LEU A 1172 -17.49 39.57 -26.17
N GLU A 1173 -18.72 39.20 -25.83
CA GLU A 1173 -19.96 39.73 -26.41
C GLU A 1173 -20.71 40.73 -25.50
N ALA A 1174 -20.05 41.28 -24.47
CA ALA A 1174 -20.61 42.35 -23.62
C ALA A 1174 -20.25 43.76 -24.13
#